data_AF-A0A9N9GIC9-F1
#
_entry.id   AF-A0A9N9GIC9-F1
#
_cell.length_a   1.000
_cell.length_b   1.000
_cell.length_c   1.000
_cell.angle_alpha   90.00
_cell.angle_beta   90.00
_cell.angle_gamma   90.00
#
_symmetry.space_group_name_H-M   'P 1'
#
loop_
_entity.id
_entity.type
_entity.pdbx_description
1 polymer ?
#
loop_
_entity_poly.entity_id
_entity_poly.type
_entity_poly.pdbx_seq_one_letter_code
_entity_poly.pdbx_strand_id
1 'polypeptide(L)'
;MPGGYFIINGSEKVLIAQERLASNCLFVFKTPSPSTHTHTAEIKSTNEKGDVALDYIGRRASPSGAGQERRVDLKRKSYYLGYMIHRLLLCAVGSRQLDDRDHLGKKRLDTAGTLLRNLFSSVYKKMIREMTEHLKKVRQACGLMKNFSLMSYISVGESSKLLIDHINETGTLQAFSQTDDILQDICTKTKVILNGNWVGVTRSPDDIVISLKEAKKAFCEDISIVNDVNDRELRIYCDPGRVCRPLFAVHDSSLVITHDHIRKLDLTRTEQLEDDHEDYLDWDRLIQEGCIEYLDAEEEEVSLICMTPEDLVEARNKWGYAFLDMQPPPMKKRSLFERMKTTPAFTDRWTHCEIHPSMILGICASLIPFPDHNQSPRNTYQSAMGKQAMGIHATNYQLRMDITSNILYYPQKPLVTTKVMEYLKFREMPAGQNAIVAILCYGGYNQEDSIIMNQSGIDRGLFRSFTFRNYQDSEKRMGVLSVETIERPDPQYTIGLKHGSYHKLGEDGVIIPGIAVSGGDILIGKVTPLPPDVAMLGQRSDTQINRDISTMLRYAEIGYVDQVLLGSNQENAKFVKVRIRSTRIPEIGDKFASRHGQKGTIGMVYRQEDMPFTREGIIPDIIINPHAIPSRMTIGHLIECLMGKLSVLTGNEGDATPFTDVTVEDLSKNLREQGYHSRGLEVMYNAEGRNREGGLRFGEMERD
;
A
#
# COMPACT_ATOMS: atom_id res chain seq x y z
N MET A 1 -2.21 0.38 -4.15
CA MET A 1 -1.73 1.74 -4.45
C MET A 1 -2.72 2.38 -5.40
N PRO A 2 -3.28 3.58 -5.14
CA PRO A 2 -4.10 4.29 -6.12
C PRO A 2 -3.19 5.02 -7.13
N GLY A 3 -2.27 4.27 -7.74
CA GLY A 3 -1.49 4.72 -8.88
C GLY A 3 -2.18 4.23 -10.14
N GLY A 4 -2.56 5.15 -11.03
CA GLY A 4 -3.12 4.78 -12.32
C GLY A 4 -2.04 4.14 -13.20
N TYR A 5 -2.34 2.96 -13.74
CA TYR A 5 -1.50 2.25 -14.70
C TYR A 5 -1.98 2.57 -16.12
N PHE A 6 -1.11 3.14 -16.95
CA PHE A 6 -1.44 3.48 -18.33
C PHE A 6 -0.42 2.88 -19.27
N ILE A 7 -0.90 2.35 -20.39
CA ILE A 7 -0.05 1.97 -21.52
C ILE A 7 -0.13 3.12 -22.52
N ILE A 8 0.95 3.91 -22.62
CA ILE A 8 1.05 4.99 -23.62
C ILE A 8 2.09 4.56 -24.64
N ASN A 9 1.64 4.35 -25.89
CA ASN A 9 2.46 3.91 -27.02
C ASN A 9 3.30 2.64 -26.72
N GLY A 10 2.68 1.64 -26.08
CA GLY A 10 3.34 0.38 -25.72
C GLY A 10 4.36 0.49 -24.56
N SER A 11 4.50 1.66 -23.94
CA SER A 11 5.31 1.85 -22.74
C SER A 11 4.43 2.01 -21.50
N GLU A 12 4.74 1.23 -20.46
CA GLU A 12 4.07 1.32 -19.16
C GLU A 12 4.43 2.65 -18.48
N LYS A 13 3.42 3.44 -18.13
CA LYS A 13 3.54 4.67 -17.36
C LYS A 13 2.70 4.53 -16.09
N VAL A 14 3.33 4.76 -14.95
CA VAL A 14 2.69 4.68 -13.63
C VAL A 14 2.56 6.10 -13.08
N LEU A 15 1.34 6.52 -12.75
CA LEU A 15 1.13 7.73 -11.95
C LEU A 15 1.37 7.37 -10.49
N ILE A 16 2.35 8.02 -9.87
CA ILE A 16 2.64 7.89 -8.44
C ILE A 16 1.96 9.06 -7.74
N ALA A 17 1.10 8.77 -6.77
CA ALA A 17 0.47 9.78 -5.93
C ALA A 17 1.56 10.62 -5.22
N GLN A 18 1.37 11.94 -5.18
CA GLN A 18 2.34 12.87 -4.60
C GLN A 18 1.73 13.58 -3.38
N GLU A 19 2.55 13.65 -2.32
CA GLU A 19 2.25 14.42 -1.12
C GLU A 19 2.61 15.89 -1.34
N ARG A 20 1.68 16.80 -1.03
CA ARG A 20 1.87 18.25 -1.12
C ARG A 20 1.36 18.93 0.13
N LEU A 21 1.93 20.08 0.48
CA LEU A 21 1.38 20.94 1.54
C LEU A 21 -0.01 21.46 1.14
N ALA A 22 -0.92 21.54 2.10
CA ALA A 22 -2.26 22.06 1.92
C ALA A 22 -2.22 23.54 1.50
N SER A 23 -2.96 23.88 0.45
CA SER A 23 -3.14 25.27 0.03
C SER A 23 -4.15 25.97 0.93
N ASN A 24 -4.12 27.31 0.96
CA ASN A 24 -4.98 28.16 1.80
C ASN A 24 -4.86 27.91 3.32
N CYS A 25 -3.86 27.15 3.77
CA CYS A 25 -3.50 27.01 5.18
C CYS A 25 -2.37 27.98 5.52
N LEU A 26 -2.48 28.66 6.67
CA LEU A 26 -1.47 29.57 7.18
C LEU A 26 -0.46 28.79 8.02
N PHE A 27 0.82 28.94 7.70
CA PHE A 27 1.90 28.33 8.44
C PHE A 27 2.84 29.37 9.06
N VAL A 28 3.23 29.19 10.31
CA VAL A 28 4.19 30.04 11.02
C VAL A 28 5.42 29.25 11.46
N PHE A 29 6.60 29.74 11.06
CA PHE A 29 7.88 29.09 11.30
C PHE A 29 8.89 30.03 11.94
N LYS A 30 9.92 29.43 12.55
CA LYS A 30 11.14 30.13 12.95
C LYS A 30 12.10 30.22 11.76
N THR A 31 12.69 31.39 11.52
CA THR A 31 13.57 31.60 10.36
C THR A 31 14.98 31.02 10.65
N PRO A 32 15.58 30.24 9.74
CA PRO A 32 16.94 29.71 9.92
C PRO A 32 17.98 30.84 9.90
N SER A 33 18.99 30.76 10.78
CA SER A 33 20.09 31.73 10.80
C SER A 33 21.04 31.56 9.61
N PRO A 34 21.62 32.65 9.05
CA PRO A 34 21.43 34.05 9.43
C PRO A 34 20.27 34.72 8.66
N SER A 35 19.31 35.29 9.39
CA SER A 35 18.18 36.05 8.83
C SER A 35 17.94 37.33 9.61
N THR A 36 17.43 38.36 8.93
CA THR A 36 17.06 39.65 9.55
C THR A 36 15.75 39.59 10.37
N HIS A 37 14.97 38.52 10.20
CA HIS A 37 13.69 38.31 10.86
C HIS A 37 13.76 37.02 11.69
N THR A 38 13.05 36.98 12.82
CA THR A 38 13.04 35.83 13.74
C THR A 38 12.04 34.75 13.33
N HIS A 39 10.89 35.15 12.78
CA HIS A 39 9.79 34.28 12.39
C HIS A 39 9.25 34.67 11.01
N THR A 40 8.63 33.72 10.32
CA THR A 40 8.05 33.91 8.99
C THR A 40 6.69 33.22 8.93
N ALA A 41 5.69 33.91 8.38
CA ALA A 41 4.37 33.36 8.10
C ALA A 41 4.20 33.17 6.59
N GLU A 42 3.81 31.99 6.15
CA GLU A 42 3.66 31.61 4.74
C GLU A 42 2.26 31.07 4.48
N ILE A 43 1.67 31.46 3.34
CA ILE A 43 0.41 30.89 2.83
C ILE A 43 0.49 30.78 1.31
N LYS A 44 0.11 29.61 0.79
CA LYS A 44 -0.03 29.40 -0.65
C LYS A 44 -1.50 29.53 -1.03
N SER A 45 -1.86 30.66 -1.63
CA SER A 45 -3.25 30.91 -2.04
C SER A 45 -3.57 30.26 -3.38
N THR A 46 -4.63 29.45 -3.41
CA THR A 46 -5.16 28.83 -4.63
C THR A 46 -6.66 29.02 -4.71
N ASN A 47 -7.17 29.30 -5.91
CA ASN A 47 -8.61 29.34 -6.15
C ASN A 47 -9.20 27.91 -6.24
N GLU A 48 -10.53 27.80 -6.22
CA GLU A 48 -11.26 26.51 -6.34
C GLU A 48 -10.93 25.74 -7.63
N LYS A 49 -10.41 26.40 -8.67
CA LYS A 49 -10.00 25.75 -9.94
C LYS A 49 -8.57 25.19 -9.88
N GLY A 50 -7.86 25.38 -8.77
CA GLY A 50 -6.48 24.92 -8.56
C GLY A 50 -5.43 25.76 -9.30
N ASP A 51 -5.80 26.94 -9.81
CA ASP A 51 -4.82 27.89 -10.31
C ASP A 51 -4.16 28.59 -9.11
N VAL A 52 -2.83 28.70 -9.14
CA VAL A 52 -2.10 29.54 -8.20
C VAL A 52 -2.62 30.96 -8.38
N ALA A 53 -3.10 31.58 -7.31
CA ALA A 53 -3.46 32.99 -7.31
C ALA A 53 -2.17 33.82 -7.41
N LEU A 54 -1.55 33.82 -8.59
CA LEU A 54 -0.36 34.61 -8.89
C LEU A 54 -0.69 36.08 -9.21
N ASP A 55 -1.93 36.51 -8.98
CA ASP A 55 -2.33 37.88 -9.18
C ASP A 55 -2.90 38.50 -7.90
N TYR A 56 -2.73 39.83 -7.84
CA TYR A 56 -3.38 40.80 -6.95
C TYR A 56 -2.56 41.46 -5.83
N ILE A 57 -1.24 41.24 -5.73
CA ILE A 57 -0.36 42.16 -4.98
C ILE A 57 0.86 42.64 -5.79
N GLY A 58 1.25 41.94 -6.87
CA GLY A 58 2.53 42.20 -7.56
C GLY A 58 2.51 42.78 -8.98
N ARG A 59 1.39 42.77 -9.72
CA ARG A 59 1.37 43.32 -11.10
C ARG A 59 0.65 44.65 -11.15
N ARG A 60 1.43 45.73 -11.25
CA ARG A 60 0.96 46.98 -11.86
C ARG A 60 0.51 46.66 -13.28
N ALA A 61 -0.71 47.09 -13.59
CA ALA A 61 -1.25 47.44 -14.91
C ALA A 61 -0.51 46.88 -16.13
N SER A 62 -1.12 45.92 -16.81
CA SER A 62 -0.98 45.79 -18.27
C SER A 62 -2.32 46.21 -18.87
N PRO A 63 -2.40 47.31 -19.66
CA PRO A 63 -3.65 47.77 -20.23
C PRO A 63 -3.85 47.08 -21.58
N SER A 64 -4.56 45.95 -21.62
CA SER A 64 -5.02 45.36 -22.87
C SER A 64 -6.28 44.54 -22.61
N GLY A 65 -7.38 44.94 -23.25
CA GLY A 65 -8.76 44.63 -22.86
C GLY A 65 -9.14 43.16 -22.85
N ALA A 66 -10.04 42.80 -21.93
CA ALA A 66 -11.40 42.32 -22.22
C ALA A 66 -12.13 41.90 -20.92
N GLY A 67 -13.27 42.55 -20.64
CA GLY A 67 -14.44 41.97 -19.95
C GLY A 67 -14.38 41.67 -18.45
N GLN A 68 -15.11 42.48 -17.66
CA GLN A 68 -15.48 42.32 -16.24
C GLN A 68 -14.34 42.35 -15.21
N GLU A 69 -14.08 43.56 -14.69
CA GLU A 69 -13.38 43.78 -13.43
C GLU A 69 -14.09 43.01 -12.29
N ARG A 70 -13.56 41.85 -11.90
CA ARG A 70 -13.90 41.23 -10.62
C ARG A 70 -13.41 42.15 -9.50
N ARG A 71 -14.32 42.95 -8.94
CA ARG A 71 -14.09 43.81 -7.79
C ARG A 71 -13.46 42.97 -6.66
N VAL A 72 -12.17 43.17 -6.41
CA VAL A 72 -11.43 42.44 -5.38
C VAL A 72 -11.96 42.89 -4.01
N ASP A 73 -12.42 41.96 -3.18
CA ASP A 73 -12.89 42.25 -1.82
C ASP A 73 -11.70 42.54 -0.89
N LEU A 74 -11.19 43.78 -0.95
CA LEU A 74 -10.05 44.25 -0.17
C LEU A 74 -10.32 44.18 1.34
N LYS A 75 -11.59 44.28 1.77
CA LYS A 75 -11.99 44.26 3.18
C LYS A 75 -11.78 42.87 3.79
N ARG A 76 -12.18 41.79 3.09
CA ARG A 76 -11.89 40.41 3.55
C ARG A 76 -10.39 40.12 3.63
N LYS A 77 -9.62 40.57 2.63
CA LYS A 77 -8.17 40.37 2.59
C LYS A 77 -7.45 41.10 3.74
N SER A 78 -7.90 42.28 4.13
CA SER A 78 -7.29 43.00 5.27
C SER A 78 -7.55 42.29 6.61
N TYR A 79 -8.74 41.73 6.82
CA TYR A 79 -9.02 40.89 7.99
C TYR A 79 -8.12 39.65 8.04
N TYR A 80 -7.97 38.96 6.91
CA TYR A 80 -7.10 37.77 6.83
C TYR A 80 -5.63 38.12 7.06
N LEU A 81 -5.15 39.25 6.53
CA LEU A 81 -3.79 39.73 6.81
C LEU A 81 -3.60 40.04 8.30
N GLY A 82 -4.58 40.67 8.94
CA GLY A 82 -4.58 40.90 10.39
C GLY A 82 -4.52 39.58 11.17
N TYR A 83 -5.26 38.56 10.74
CA TYR A 83 -5.21 37.21 11.31
C TYR A 83 -3.82 36.56 11.17
N MET A 84 -3.15 36.72 10.01
CA MET A 84 -1.78 36.23 9.82
C MET A 84 -0.80 36.89 10.79
N ILE A 85 -0.88 38.21 10.95
CA ILE A 85 -0.05 38.97 11.87
C ILE A 85 -0.33 38.53 13.31
N HIS A 86 -1.60 38.34 13.68
CA HIS A 86 -1.98 37.89 15.01
C HIS A 86 -1.35 36.53 15.36
N ARG A 87 -1.46 35.53 14.46
CA ARG A 87 -0.82 34.21 14.68
C ARG A 87 0.69 34.29 14.78
N LEU A 88 1.32 35.11 13.93
CA LEU A 88 2.77 35.34 13.98
C LEU A 88 3.19 35.91 15.34
N LEU A 89 2.46 36.90 15.86
CA LEU A 89 2.73 37.51 17.16
C LEU A 89 2.53 36.53 18.31
N LEU A 90 1.47 35.70 18.28
CA LEU A 90 1.24 34.66 19.30
C LEU A 90 2.41 33.67 19.40
N CYS A 91 2.98 33.28 18.25
CA CYS A 91 4.15 32.42 18.21
C CYS A 91 5.40 33.16 18.73
N ALA A 92 5.58 34.43 18.33
CA ALA A 92 6.72 35.23 18.76
C ALA A 92 6.73 35.52 20.27
N VAL A 93 5.55 35.66 20.89
CA VAL A 93 5.39 35.83 22.34
C VAL A 93 5.49 34.51 23.10
N GLY A 94 5.41 33.37 22.40
CA GLY A 94 5.44 32.03 23.01
C GLY A 94 4.10 31.54 23.54
N SER A 95 3.00 32.26 23.30
CA SER A 95 1.64 31.84 23.66
C SER A 95 1.12 30.69 22.79
N ARG A 96 1.75 30.45 21.63
CA ARG A 96 1.41 29.38 20.69
C ARG A 96 2.67 28.67 20.20
N GLN A 97 2.58 27.36 19.97
CA GLN A 97 3.66 26.58 19.34
C GLN A 97 3.75 26.84 17.82
N LEU A 98 4.93 26.59 17.25
CA LEU A 98 5.17 26.70 15.81
C LEU A 98 4.42 25.60 15.05
N ASP A 99 4.06 25.87 13.79
CA ASP A 99 3.38 24.89 12.95
C ASP A 99 4.33 23.76 12.51
N ASP A 100 3.89 22.51 12.70
CA ASP A 100 4.59 21.33 12.19
C ASP A 100 4.33 21.12 10.69
N ARG A 101 5.40 21.10 9.88
CA ARG A 101 5.34 20.85 8.43
C ARG A 101 5.08 19.39 8.11
N ASP A 102 5.35 18.48 9.05
CA ASP A 102 5.21 17.05 8.85
C ASP A 102 3.82 16.52 9.19
N HIS A 103 2.97 17.33 9.82
CA HIS A 103 1.58 17.01 10.13
C HIS A 103 0.80 16.57 8.88
N LEU A 104 0.23 15.37 8.91
CA LEU A 104 -0.45 14.80 7.74
C LEU A 104 -1.75 15.56 7.40
N GLY A 105 -2.44 16.11 8.41
CA GLY A 105 -3.64 16.92 8.23
C GLY A 105 -3.42 18.21 7.44
N LYS A 106 -2.18 18.72 7.45
CA LYS A 106 -1.75 19.89 6.64
C LYS A 106 -1.15 19.50 5.29
N LYS A 107 -1.32 18.24 4.89
CA LYS A 107 -0.88 17.71 3.59
C LYS A 107 -2.06 17.15 2.82
N ARG A 108 -1.90 17.05 1.51
CA ARG A 108 -2.87 16.49 0.57
C ARG A 108 -2.19 15.48 -0.35
N LEU A 109 -2.91 14.44 -0.70
CA LEU A 109 -2.50 13.43 -1.66
C LEU A 109 -3.22 13.65 -2.99
N ASP A 110 -2.44 13.98 -4.02
CA ASP A 110 -2.95 14.05 -5.39
C ASP A 110 -3.17 12.61 -5.91
N THR A 111 -4.42 12.18 -6.00
CA THR A 111 -4.82 10.87 -6.58
C THR A 111 -4.70 10.85 -8.10
N ALA A 112 -4.86 9.68 -8.72
CA ALA A 112 -4.82 9.54 -10.19
C ALA A 112 -5.79 10.50 -10.90
N GLY A 113 -6.99 10.74 -10.36
CA GLY A 113 -7.95 11.69 -10.92
C GLY A 113 -7.44 13.14 -10.89
N THR A 114 -6.93 13.60 -9.74
CA THR A 114 -6.34 14.95 -9.61
C THR A 114 -5.09 15.11 -10.46
N LEU A 115 -4.23 14.08 -10.54
CA LEU A 115 -3.04 14.05 -11.38
C LEU A 115 -3.41 14.07 -12.87
N LEU A 116 -4.43 13.31 -13.28
CA LEU A 116 -4.95 13.33 -14.65
C LEU A 116 -5.60 14.65 -14.98
N ARG A 117 -6.37 15.26 -14.07
CA ARG A 117 -6.91 16.61 -14.24
C ARG A 117 -5.79 17.63 -14.39
N ASN A 118 -4.74 17.53 -13.59
CA ASN A 118 -3.58 18.42 -13.70
C ASN A 118 -2.81 18.18 -14.99
N LEU A 119 -2.63 16.92 -15.42
CA LEU A 119 -2.00 16.57 -16.67
C LEU A 119 -2.85 17.03 -17.85
N PHE A 120 -4.15 16.77 -17.84
CA PHE A 120 -5.11 17.20 -18.85
C PHE A 120 -5.17 18.71 -18.90
N SER A 121 -5.33 19.41 -17.77
CA SER A 121 -5.28 20.86 -17.71
C SER A 121 -3.94 21.40 -18.18
N SER A 122 -2.83 20.75 -17.83
CA SER A 122 -1.50 21.11 -18.33
C SER A 122 -1.37 20.87 -19.82
N VAL A 123 -1.85 19.75 -20.36
CA VAL A 123 -1.84 19.36 -21.78
C VAL A 123 -2.81 20.20 -22.59
N TYR A 124 -3.96 20.58 -22.02
CA TYR A 124 -4.99 21.43 -22.60
C TYR A 124 -4.54 22.88 -22.61
N LYS A 125 -4.01 23.39 -21.48
CA LYS A 125 -3.30 24.68 -21.44
C LYS A 125 -2.04 24.65 -22.28
N LYS A 126 -1.40 23.50 -22.46
CA LYS A 126 -0.26 23.30 -23.36
C LYS A 126 -0.73 23.25 -24.81
N MET A 127 -1.91 22.71 -25.13
CA MET A 127 -2.51 22.75 -26.46
C MET A 127 -2.92 24.18 -26.81
N ILE A 128 -3.52 24.91 -25.87
CA ILE A 128 -3.81 26.35 -25.98
C ILE A 128 -2.51 27.15 -26.11
N ARG A 129 -1.48 26.83 -25.32
CA ARG A 129 -0.15 27.46 -25.41
C ARG A 129 0.63 27.03 -26.65
N GLU A 130 0.49 25.81 -27.18
CA GLU A 130 1.15 25.30 -28.39
C GLU A 130 0.49 25.86 -29.65
N MET A 131 -0.81 26.16 -29.60
CA MET A 131 -1.48 27.04 -30.55
C MET A 131 -0.93 28.48 -30.50
N THR A 132 -0.35 28.90 -29.37
CA THR A 132 0.14 30.27 -29.16
C THR A 132 1.67 30.40 -29.30
N GLU A 133 2.46 29.34 -29.06
CA GLU A 133 3.91 29.40 -28.98
C GLU A 133 4.57 28.06 -29.36
N HIS A 134 5.25 28.13 -30.50
CA HIS A 134 6.23 27.20 -31.03
C HIS A 134 7.56 27.24 -30.22
N LEU A 135 7.58 27.23 -28.87
CA LEU A 135 8.82 27.47 -28.08
C LEU A 135 8.94 26.73 -26.70
N LYS A 136 9.70 25.62 -26.71
CA LYS A 136 10.58 24.97 -25.68
C LYS A 136 10.09 24.44 -24.30
N LYS A 137 10.80 23.37 -23.88
CA LYS A 137 10.56 22.27 -22.89
C LYS A 137 10.89 22.56 -21.39
N VAL A 138 10.36 21.70 -20.48
CA VAL A 138 10.67 21.62 -19.03
C VAL A 138 10.96 20.17 -18.55
N ARG A 139 11.72 20.04 -17.43
CA ARG A 139 12.22 18.84 -16.71
C ARG A 139 11.30 18.34 -15.57
N GLN A 140 11.63 17.18 -14.98
CA GLN A 140 10.86 16.38 -14.01
C GLN A 140 11.63 16.14 -12.70
N ALA A 141 10.93 15.88 -11.58
CA ALA A 141 11.51 15.57 -10.26
C ALA A 141 10.82 14.37 -9.55
N CYS A 142 11.58 13.73 -8.65
CA CYS A 142 11.36 12.46 -7.94
C CYS A 142 11.00 12.70 -6.44
N GLY A 143 10.31 11.75 -5.77
CA GLY A 143 9.96 11.85 -4.33
C GLY A 143 9.59 10.50 -3.66
N LEU A 144 9.69 10.46 -2.31
CA LEU A 144 9.50 9.31 -1.39
C LEU A 144 8.19 8.52 -1.58
N MET A 145 8.21 7.19 -1.37
CA MET A 145 7.02 6.30 -1.44
C MET A 145 6.50 5.89 -0.05
N LYS A 146 5.20 6.08 0.20
CA LYS A 146 4.42 5.59 1.36
C LYS A 146 3.32 4.62 0.89
N ASN A 147 2.74 3.82 1.79
CA ASN A 147 1.61 2.92 1.49
C ASN A 147 0.43 3.25 2.43
N PHE A 148 -0.80 3.20 1.90
CA PHE A 148 -2.02 3.38 2.69
C PHE A 148 -2.28 2.21 3.65
N SER A 149 -2.95 2.50 4.77
CA SER A 149 -3.55 1.48 5.62
C SER A 149 -4.76 0.85 4.91
N LEU A 150 -5.26 -0.28 5.41
CA LEU A 150 -6.34 -1.03 4.74
C LEU A 150 -7.63 -0.22 4.60
N MET A 151 -7.97 0.59 5.62
CA MET A 151 -9.21 1.36 5.68
C MET A 151 -9.00 2.86 5.42
N SER A 152 -7.82 3.25 4.90
CA SER A 152 -7.59 4.63 4.46
C SER A 152 -8.50 4.95 3.27
N TYR A 153 -9.33 5.97 3.43
CA TYR A 153 -10.11 6.58 2.35
C TYR A 153 -9.50 7.92 1.95
N ILE A 154 -9.65 8.34 0.69
CA ILE A 154 -9.15 9.63 0.21
C ILE A 154 -10.34 10.45 -0.26
N SER A 155 -10.52 11.65 0.30
CA SER A 155 -11.62 12.53 -0.07
C SER A 155 -11.60 12.88 -1.56
N VAL A 156 -12.76 12.78 -2.21
CA VAL A 156 -13.02 13.17 -3.60
C VAL A 156 -13.34 14.66 -3.69
N GLY A 157 -13.83 15.24 -2.60
CA GLY A 157 -14.09 16.66 -2.42
C GLY A 157 -15.48 17.08 -2.89
N GLU A 158 -16.08 18.03 -2.17
CA GLU A 158 -17.44 18.50 -2.40
C GLU A 158 -17.47 20.00 -2.76
N SER A 159 -18.58 20.45 -3.36
CA SER A 159 -18.80 21.87 -3.65
C SER A 159 -18.88 22.71 -2.38
N SER A 160 -17.91 23.61 -2.20
CA SER A 160 -17.88 24.60 -1.12
C SER A 160 -19.15 25.46 -1.05
N LYS A 161 -19.80 25.72 -2.19
CA LYS A 161 -20.99 26.58 -2.26
C LYS A 161 -22.19 25.96 -1.55
N LEU A 162 -22.44 24.66 -1.76
CA LEU A 162 -23.56 23.97 -1.13
C LEU A 162 -23.42 23.99 0.40
N LEU A 163 -22.19 23.86 0.90
CA LEU A 163 -21.90 23.96 2.32
C LEU A 163 -22.10 25.38 2.86
N ILE A 164 -21.66 26.40 2.12
CA ILE A 164 -21.89 27.80 2.52
C ILE A 164 -23.39 28.08 2.59
N ASP A 165 -24.17 27.63 1.61
CA ASP A 165 -25.62 27.84 1.57
C ASP A 165 -26.28 27.13 2.77
N HIS A 166 -25.91 25.89 3.06
CA HIS A 166 -26.41 25.14 4.22
C HIS A 166 -26.02 25.78 5.56
N ILE A 167 -24.78 26.28 5.71
CA ILE A 167 -24.36 26.99 6.92
C ILE A 167 -25.15 28.29 7.08
N ASN A 168 -25.43 29.00 5.99
CA ASN A 168 -26.25 30.23 6.04
C ASN A 168 -27.70 29.95 6.46
N GLU A 169 -28.27 28.80 6.07
CA GLU A 169 -29.62 28.37 6.47
C GLU A 169 -29.77 28.20 7.98
N THR A 170 -28.69 27.85 8.70
CA THR A 170 -28.73 27.78 10.17
C THR A 170 -29.02 29.14 10.84
N GLY A 171 -28.83 30.25 10.12
CA GLY A 171 -29.12 31.61 10.61
C GLY A 171 -28.17 32.14 11.69
N THR A 172 -27.18 31.35 12.12
CA THR A 172 -26.23 31.71 13.19
C THR A 172 -24.98 32.41 12.66
N LEU A 173 -24.66 32.23 11.38
CA LEU A 173 -23.46 32.77 10.75
C LEU A 173 -23.64 34.24 10.38
N GLN A 174 -22.75 35.10 10.89
CA GLN A 174 -22.62 36.47 10.41
C GLN A 174 -21.57 36.54 9.30
N ALA A 175 -22.05 36.55 8.05
CA ALA A 175 -21.20 36.63 6.87
C ALA A 175 -20.64 38.04 6.66
N PHE A 176 -19.39 38.15 6.18
CA PHE A 176 -18.73 39.44 5.88
C PHE A 176 -19.47 40.32 4.87
N SER A 177 -20.38 39.74 4.08
CA SER A 177 -21.19 40.47 3.08
C SER A 177 -22.37 41.24 3.66
N GLN A 178 -22.78 40.98 4.91
CA GLN A 178 -24.05 41.49 5.44
C GLN A 178 -23.92 42.61 6.48
N THR A 179 -22.76 42.78 7.13
CA THR A 179 -22.61 43.76 8.23
C THR A 179 -21.26 44.48 8.20
N ASP A 180 -21.28 45.80 8.38
CA ASP A 180 -20.07 46.61 8.35
C ASP A 180 -19.23 46.59 9.64
N ASP A 181 -19.83 46.19 10.78
CA ASP A 181 -19.26 46.30 12.14
C ASP A 181 -18.75 44.99 12.77
N ILE A 182 -18.12 44.11 11.98
CA ILE A 182 -17.63 42.80 12.46
C ILE A 182 -16.40 42.93 13.40
N LEU A 183 -15.75 44.10 13.47
CA LEU A 183 -14.49 44.32 14.21
C LEU A 183 -14.58 44.05 15.72
N GLN A 184 -15.67 44.48 16.38
CA GLN A 184 -15.85 44.24 17.82
C GLN A 184 -16.19 42.78 18.12
N ASP A 185 -16.85 42.12 17.17
CA ASP A 185 -17.31 40.75 17.29
C ASP A 185 -16.20 39.72 17.02
N ILE A 186 -15.18 40.05 16.24
CA ILE A 186 -14.03 39.18 15.92
C ILE A 186 -13.28 38.68 17.17
N CYS A 187 -13.24 39.48 18.24
CA CYS A 187 -12.53 39.16 19.47
C CYS A 187 -13.34 38.26 20.43
N THR A 188 -14.66 38.22 20.28
CA THR A 188 -15.57 37.52 21.20
C THR A 188 -16.19 36.28 20.56
N LYS A 189 -16.49 36.35 19.25
CA LYS A 189 -17.14 35.28 18.47
C LYS A 189 -16.14 34.30 17.86
N THR A 190 -16.63 33.09 17.60
CA THR A 190 -15.88 32.02 16.93
C THR A 190 -15.77 32.30 15.44
N LYS A 191 -14.58 32.11 14.87
CA LYS A 191 -14.31 32.32 13.43
C LYS A 191 -14.72 31.08 12.65
N VAL A 192 -15.45 31.23 11.55
CA VAL A 192 -15.83 30.12 10.67
C VAL A 192 -14.98 30.16 9.40
N ILE A 193 -14.17 29.12 9.18
CA ILE A 193 -13.18 29.02 8.11
C ILE A 193 -13.49 27.80 7.25
N LEU A 194 -13.79 27.98 5.96
CA LEU A 194 -14.07 26.91 5.01
C LEU A 194 -12.94 26.80 3.97
N ASN A 195 -12.27 25.65 3.87
CA ASN A 195 -11.11 25.44 2.98
C ASN A 195 -10.03 26.54 3.08
N GLY A 196 -9.81 27.04 4.30
CA GLY A 196 -8.89 28.15 4.59
C GLY A 196 -9.44 29.56 4.28
N ASN A 197 -10.63 29.67 3.69
CA ASN A 197 -11.31 30.94 3.47
C ASN A 197 -12.12 31.33 4.72
N TRP A 198 -11.85 32.50 5.28
CA TRP A 198 -12.60 33.00 6.43
C TRP A 198 -13.96 33.56 5.96
N VAL A 199 -15.05 32.83 6.25
CA VAL A 199 -16.40 33.11 5.73
C VAL A 199 -17.15 34.09 6.63
N GLY A 200 -16.99 33.97 7.95
CA GLY A 200 -17.69 34.83 8.91
C GLY A 200 -17.36 34.52 10.36
N VAL A 201 -18.23 35.00 11.26
CA VAL A 201 -18.15 34.75 12.71
C VAL A 201 -19.50 34.29 13.25
N THR A 202 -19.49 33.44 14.29
CA THR A 202 -20.70 32.93 14.95
C THR A 202 -20.58 33.02 16.48
N ARG A 203 -21.71 33.21 17.16
CA ARG A 203 -21.81 33.09 18.63
C ARG A 203 -22.05 31.64 19.07
N SER A 204 -22.67 30.84 18.22
CA SER A 204 -23.07 29.46 18.51
C SER A 204 -22.43 28.53 17.48
N PRO A 205 -21.16 28.12 17.68
CA PRO A 205 -20.52 27.17 16.77
C PRO A 205 -21.13 25.77 16.85
N ASP A 206 -21.68 25.38 18.00
CA ASP A 206 -22.22 24.05 18.23
C ASP A 206 -23.44 23.74 17.34
N ASP A 207 -24.32 24.73 17.13
CA ASP A 207 -25.48 24.60 16.23
C ASP A 207 -25.04 24.29 14.78
N ILE A 208 -23.95 24.94 14.33
CA ILE A 208 -23.37 24.70 13.00
C ILE A 208 -22.75 23.30 12.94
N VAL A 209 -22.06 22.86 14.00
CA VAL A 209 -21.47 21.52 14.06
C VAL A 209 -22.55 20.44 14.00
N ILE A 210 -23.64 20.58 14.75
CA ILE A 210 -24.76 19.63 14.74
C ILE A 210 -25.37 19.54 13.33
N SER A 211 -25.69 20.68 12.72
CA SER A 211 -26.22 20.74 11.36
C SER A 211 -25.28 20.10 10.33
N LEU A 212 -23.98 20.37 10.43
CA LEU A 212 -22.98 19.78 9.52
C LEU A 212 -22.79 18.28 9.75
N LYS A 213 -22.90 17.79 10.99
CA LYS A 213 -22.87 16.36 11.29
C LYS A 213 -24.09 15.64 10.70
N GLU A 214 -25.27 16.25 10.74
CA GLU A 214 -26.46 15.72 10.06
C GLU A 214 -26.28 15.70 8.54
N ALA A 215 -25.74 16.78 7.96
CA ALA A 215 -25.41 16.83 6.52
C ALA A 215 -24.36 15.77 6.12
N LYS A 216 -23.37 15.51 6.99
CA LYS A 216 -22.33 14.49 6.80
C LYS A 216 -22.92 13.08 6.72
N LYS A 217 -23.96 12.78 7.52
CA LYS A 217 -24.71 11.51 7.46
C LYS A 217 -25.58 11.39 6.21
N ALA A 218 -26.16 12.50 5.76
CA ALA A 218 -27.16 12.49 4.70
C ALA A 218 -26.60 12.49 3.28
N PHE A 219 -25.61 13.34 2.98
CA PHE A 219 -25.14 13.51 1.59
C PHE A 219 -23.67 13.94 1.43
N CYS A 220 -22.92 14.17 2.52
CA CYS A 220 -21.58 14.75 2.42
C CYS A 220 -20.57 14.11 3.39
N GLU A 221 -20.31 12.82 3.19
CA GLU A 221 -19.38 12.01 4.01
C GLU A 221 -17.94 12.56 4.04
N ASP A 222 -17.54 13.29 2.99
CA ASP A 222 -16.19 13.81 2.82
C ASP A 222 -15.87 15.00 3.74
N ILE A 223 -16.83 15.68 4.37
CA ILE A 223 -16.55 16.90 5.15
C ILE A 223 -15.75 16.57 6.42
N SER A 224 -14.70 17.35 6.67
CA SER A 224 -14.04 17.42 7.97
C SER A 224 -14.47 18.67 8.72
N ILE A 225 -14.77 18.48 10.01
CA ILE A 225 -15.30 19.50 10.91
C ILE A 225 -14.38 19.56 12.12
N VAL A 226 -13.70 20.68 12.31
CA VAL A 226 -12.74 20.89 13.41
C VAL A 226 -13.19 22.09 14.23
N ASN A 227 -13.67 21.85 15.45
CA ASN A 227 -14.07 22.90 16.40
C ASN A 227 -12.97 23.11 17.44
N ASP A 228 -12.08 24.07 17.19
CA ASP A 228 -10.99 24.44 18.10
C ASP A 228 -11.48 25.52 19.08
N VAL A 229 -11.83 25.05 20.29
CA VAL A 229 -12.36 25.91 21.37
C VAL A 229 -11.28 26.86 21.91
N ASN A 230 -10.00 26.47 21.87
CA ASN A 230 -8.90 27.28 22.40
C ASN A 230 -8.62 28.49 21.50
N ASP A 231 -8.53 28.26 20.18
CA ASP A 231 -8.34 29.32 19.20
C ASP A 231 -9.65 30.04 18.82
N ARG A 232 -10.80 29.51 19.26
CA ARG A 232 -12.16 29.94 18.84
C ARG A 232 -12.30 29.93 17.33
N GLU A 233 -11.96 28.80 16.73
CA GLU A 233 -12.01 28.58 15.28
C GLU A 233 -12.80 27.32 14.96
N LEU A 234 -13.84 27.47 14.13
CA LEU A 234 -14.53 26.37 13.47
C LEU A 234 -13.96 26.26 12.05
N ARG A 235 -13.12 25.25 11.82
CA ARG A 235 -12.51 24.97 10.51
C ARG A 235 -13.27 23.84 9.84
N ILE A 236 -13.64 24.05 8.60
CA ILE A 236 -14.40 23.10 7.79
C ILE A 236 -13.59 22.85 6.51
N TYR A 237 -13.40 21.58 6.17
CA TYR A 237 -12.70 21.18 4.96
C TYR A 237 -13.59 20.29 4.10
N CYS A 238 -13.77 20.69 2.85
CA CYS A 238 -14.43 19.88 1.81
C CYS A 238 -13.52 19.67 0.60
N ASP A 239 -12.22 19.97 0.75
CA ASP A 239 -11.25 19.83 -0.31
C ASP A 239 -10.87 18.35 -0.55
N PRO A 240 -10.53 17.99 -1.81
CA PRO A 240 -10.10 16.65 -2.16
C PRO A 240 -8.69 16.32 -1.66
N GLY A 241 -8.39 15.04 -1.57
CA GLY A 241 -7.03 14.54 -1.29
C GLY A 241 -6.67 14.50 0.20
N ARG A 242 -7.65 14.63 1.10
CA ARG A 242 -7.48 14.36 2.52
C ARG A 242 -7.52 12.86 2.76
N VAL A 243 -6.72 12.38 3.70
CA VAL A 243 -6.76 10.98 4.12
C VAL A 243 -7.70 10.88 5.30
N CYS A 244 -8.75 10.08 5.14
CA CYS A 244 -9.73 9.80 6.17
C CYS A 244 -9.67 8.32 6.57
N ARG A 245 -10.15 8.01 7.77
CA ARG A 245 -10.40 6.64 8.22
C ARG A 245 -11.78 6.53 8.88
N PRO A 246 -12.52 5.44 8.66
CA PRO A 246 -13.79 5.23 9.33
C PRO A 246 -13.57 4.71 10.75
N LEU A 247 -14.35 5.25 11.69
CA LEU A 247 -14.39 4.84 13.09
C LEU A 247 -15.85 4.61 13.52
N PHE A 248 -16.06 3.84 14.58
CA PHE A 248 -17.39 3.75 15.18
C PHE A 248 -17.70 5.01 15.97
N ALA A 249 -18.90 5.55 15.78
CA ALA A 249 -19.40 6.65 16.59
C ALA A 249 -19.73 6.17 18.01
N VAL A 250 -19.34 6.96 19.01
CA VAL A 250 -19.66 6.72 20.42
C VAL A 250 -20.57 7.83 20.92
N HIS A 251 -21.69 7.43 21.53
CA HIS A 251 -22.60 8.33 22.20
C HIS A 251 -22.79 7.85 23.65
N ASP A 252 -22.64 8.75 24.62
CA ASP A 252 -22.79 8.45 26.05
C ASP A 252 -21.99 7.22 26.51
N SER A 253 -20.71 7.17 26.12
CA SER A 253 -19.80 6.04 26.41
C SER A 253 -20.33 4.67 25.94
N SER A 254 -21.16 4.64 24.92
CA SER A 254 -21.68 3.43 24.28
C SER A 254 -21.56 3.54 22.76
N LEU A 255 -21.32 2.40 22.10
CA LEU A 255 -21.30 2.35 20.63
C LEU A 255 -22.69 2.60 20.06
N VAL A 256 -22.77 3.38 18.99
CA VAL A 256 -24.02 3.56 18.23
C VAL A 256 -24.40 2.28 17.49
N ILE A 257 -23.41 1.52 17.01
CA ILE A 257 -23.63 0.22 16.39
C ILE A 257 -24.13 -0.82 17.41
N THR A 258 -25.19 -1.54 17.06
CA THR A 258 -25.85 -2.52 17.93
C THR A 258 -25.69 -3.95 17.41
N HIS A 259 -25.99 -4.94 18.26
CA HIS A 259 -26.03 -6.35 17.84
C HIS A 259 -27.08 -6.63 16.76
N ASP A 260 -28.15 -5.85 16.69
CA ASP A 260 -29.17 -5.96 15.63
C ASP A 260 -28.59 -5.57 14.27
N HIS A 261 -27.80 -4.48 14.22
CA HIS A 261 -27.09 -4.08 12.99
C HIS A 261 -26.13 -5.17 12.52
N ILE A 262 -25.37 -5.79 13.44
CA ILE A 262 -24.46 -6.90 13.10
C ILE A 262 -25.24 -8.09 12.52
N ARG A 263 -26.39 -8.42 13.11
CA ARG A 263 -27.24 -9.50 12.60
C ARG A 263 -27.75 -9.20 11.19
N LYS A 264 -28.22 -7.98 10.93
CA LYS A 264 -28.69 -7.54 9.60
C LYS A 264 -27.57 -7.56 8.56
N LEU A 265 -26.35 -7.15 8.93
CA LEU A 265 -25.16 -7.25 8.07
C LEU A 265 -24.84 -8.71 7.73
N ASP A 266 -24.91 -9.62 8.72
CA ASP A 266 -24.67 -11.04 8.47
C ASP A 266 -25.75 -11.68 7.58
N LEU A 267 -27.02 -11.31 7.76
CA LEU A 267 -28.12 -11.72 6.87
C LEU A 267 -27.88 -11.24 5.44
N THR A 268 -27.58 -9.95 5.27
CA THR A 268 -27.26 -9.36 3.95
C THR A 268 -26.11 -10.10 3.27
N ARG A 269 -25.05 -10.42 4.02
CA ARG A 269 -23.87 -11.14 3.52
C ARG A 269 -24.16 -12.60 3.14
N THR A 270 -25.00 -13.30 3.91
CA THR A 270 -25.22 -14.74 3.76
C THR A 270 -26.38 -15.07 2.83
N GLU A 271 -27.47 -14.33 2.92
CA GLU A 271 -28.71 -14.55 2.18
C GLU A 271 -28.79 -13.75 0.89
N GLN A 272 -27.82 -12.86 0.62
CA GLN A 272 -27.79 -11.98 -0.56
C GLN A 272 -29.12 -11.23 -0.74
N LEU A 273 -29.60 -10.61 0.35
CA LEU A 273 -30.82 -9.82 0.34
C LEU A 273 -30.72 -8.70 -0.72
N GLU A 274 -31.81 -8.45 -1.42
CA GLU A 274 -31.92 -7.33 -2.35
C GLU A 274 -32.03 -6.00 -1.59
N ASP A 275 -31.57 -4.91 -2.20
CA ASP A 275 -31.47 -3.57 -1.58
C ASP A 275 -32.80 -3.06 -0.98
N ASP A 276 -33.94 -3.47 -1.55
CA ASP A 276 -35.28 -3.07 -1.11
C ASP A 276 -35.78 -3.84 0.13
N HIS A 277 -35.04 -4.87 0.57
CA HIS A 277 -35.41 -5.66 1.75
C HIS A 277 -35.26 -4.84 3.04
N GLU A 278 -36.21 -4.98 3.97
CA GLU A 278 -36.25 -4.21 5.23
C GLU A 278 -35.01 -4.44 6.11
N ASP A 279 -34.52 -5.69 6.12
CA ASP A 279 -33.30 -6.08 6.84
C ASP A 279 -32.01 -5.88 6.04
N TYR A 280 -32.07 -5.33 4.82
CA TYR A 280 -30.86 -5.03 4.04
C TYR A 280 -30.07 -3.91 4.73
N LEU A 281 -28.83 -4.23 5.11
CA LEU A 281 -27.92 -3.28 5.72
C LEU A 281 -26.54 -3.44 5.08
N ASP A 282 -26.05 -2.35 4.51
CA ASP A 282 -24.72 -2.26 3.90
C ASP A 282 -23.88 -1.16 4.59
N TRP A 283 -22.66 -0.98 4.09
CA TRP A 283 -21.73 -0.01 4.65
C TRP A 283 -22.27 1.43 4.56
N ASP A 284 -22.94 1.77 3.46
CA ASP A 284 -23.43 3.12 3.22
C ASP A 284 -24.63 3.44 4.12
N ARG A 285 -25.54 2.47 4.35
CA ARG A 285 -26.62 2.63 5.34
C ARG A 285 -26.10 2.76 6.77
N LEU A 286 -25.02 2.07 7.15
CA LEU A 286 -24.41 2.28 8.48
C LEU A 286 -23.87 3.71 8.67
N ILE A 287 -23.37 4.34 7.60
CA ILE A 287 -22.94 5.74 7.63
C ILE A 287 -24.17 6.66 7.78
N GLN A 288 -25.24 6.39 7.03
CA GLN A 288 -26.48 7.16 7.11
C GLN A 288 -27.15 7.07 8.48
N GLU A 289 -27.13 5.90 9.11
CA GLU A 289 -27.58 5.69 10.49
C GLU A 289 -26.64 6.32 11.53
N GLY A 290 -25.47 6.81 11.12
CA GLY A 290 -24.47 7.42 11.99
C GLY A 290 -23.73 6.42 12.88
N CYS A 291 -23.73 5.14 12.52
CA CYS A 291 -22.92 4.13 13.22
C CYS A 291 -21.42 4.32 12.96
N ILE A 292 -21.08 4.81 11.77
CA ILE A 292 -19.70 4.97 11.29
C ILE A 292 -19.50 6.43 10.85
N GLU A 293 -18.40 7.04 11.29
CA GLU A 293 -17.98 8.37 10.85
C GLU A 293 -16.56 8.31 10.25
N TYR A 294 -16.35 8.95 9.10
CA TYR A 294 -15.01 9.14 8.54
C TYR A 294 -14.35 10.36 9.18
N LEU A 295 -13.18 10.16 9.78
CA LEU A 295 -12.38 11.24 10.35
C LEU A 295 -11.13 11.45 9.50
N ASP A 296 -10.79 12.70 9.24
CA ASP A 296 -9.48 13.05 8.70
C ASP A 296 -8.48 13.39 9.80
N ALA A 297 -7.21 13.54 9.42
CA ALA A 297 -6.13 13.78 10.37
C ALA A 297 -6.25 15.11 11.16
N GLU A 298 -7.04 16.09 10.72
CA GLU A 298 -7.29 17.31 11.50
C GLU A 298 -8.48 17.12 12.46
N GLU A 299 -9.53 16.40 12.05
CA GLU A 299 -10.68 16.02 12.89
C GLU A 299 -10.27 15.03 14.00
N GLU A 300 -9.21 14.25 13.77
CA GLU A 300 -8.59 13.40 14.79
C GLU A 300 -7.97 14.19 15.95
N GLU A 301 -7.44 15.40 15.73
CA GLU A 301 -6.83 16.20 16.82
C GLU A 301 -7.85 16.64 17.87
N VAL A 302 -9.12 16.80 17.47
CA VAL A 302 -10.23 17.21 18.36
C VAL A 302 -11.05 16.03 18.87
N SER A 303 -10.79 14.83 18.37
CA SER A 303 -11.54 13.61 18.70
C SER A 303 -10.83 12.77 19.76
N LEU A 304 -11.61 12.04 20.56
CA LEU A 304 -11.10 11.11 21.56
C LEU A 304 -11.53 9.69 21.22
N ILE A 305 -10.55 8.88 20.79
CA ILE A 305 -10.77 7.56 20.20
C ILE A 305 -10.36 6.46 21.18
N CYS A 306 -11.29 5.60 21.57
CA CYS A 306 -10.95 4.41 22.34
C CYS A 306 -10.48 3.27 21.43
N MET A 307 -9.59 2.41 21.94
CA MET A 307 -8.94 1.37 21.12
C MET A 307 -9.79 0.11 20.99
N THR A 308 -10.55 -0.21 22.04
CA THR A 308 -11.34 -1.44 22.13
C THR A 308 -12.69 -1.15 22.79
N PRO A 309 -13.81 -1.74 22.35
CA PRO A 309 -15.12 -1.54 22.96
C PRO A 309 -15.15 -1.83 24.48
N GLU A 310 -14.29 -2.72 24.97
CA GLU A 310 -14.11 -3.03 26.38
C GLU A 310 -13.69 -1.81 27.21
N ASP A 311 -12.95 -0.87 26.62
CA ASP A 311 -12.53 0.37 27.29
C ASP A 311 -13.73 1.26 27.63
N LEU A 312 -14.75 1.27 26.77
CA LEU A 312 -16.00 2.00 27.01
C LEU A 312 -16.77 1.39 28.19
N VAL A 313 -16.80 0.06 28.25
CA VAL A 313 -17.43 -0.68 29.36
C VAL A 313 -16.69 -0.42 30.67
N GLU A 314 -15.35 -0.42 30.66
CA GLU A 314 -14.55 -0.11 31.84
C GLU A 314 -14.76 1.33 32.32
N ALA A 315 -14.77 2.30 31.40
CA ALA A 315 -15.04 3.70 31.71
C ALA A 315 -16.42 3.86 32.35
N ARG A 316 -17.47 3.30 31.73
CA ARG A 316 -18.84 3.34 32.27
C ARG A 316 -18.94 2.71 33.65
N ASN A 317 -18.32 1.54 33.84
CA ASN A 317 -18.31 0.85 35.13
C ASN A 317 -17.60 1.70 36.19
N LYS A 318 -16.39 2.20 35.92
CA LYS A 318 -15.64 3.01 36.90
C LYS A 318 -16.40 4.26 37.33
N TRP A 319 -16.99 4.99 36.40
CA TRP A 319 -17.78 6.18 36.73
C TRP A 319 -19.07 5.83 37.50
N GLY A 320 -19.79 4.80 37.08
CA GLY A 320 -21.01 4.34 37.77
C GLY A 320 -20.74 3.83 39.19
N TYR A 321 -19.69 3.04 39.39
CA TYR A 321 -19.32 2.49 40.70
C TYR A 321 -18.62 3.52 41.61
N ALA A 322 -17.86 4.47 41.05
CA ALA A 322 -17.30 5.60 41.82
C ALA A 322 -18.40 6.54 42.34
N PHE A 323 -19.49 6.74 41.58
CA PHE A 323 -20.65 7.50 42.04
C PHE A 323 -21.44 6.78 43.15
N LEU A 324 -21.44 5.43 43.13
CA LEU A 324 -22.15 4.58 44.10
C LEU A 324 -21.28 4.12 45.29
N ASP A 325 -20.02 4.54 45.36
CA ASP A 325 -19.03 4.12 46.38
C ASP A 325 -18.92 2.58 46.53
N MET A 326 -19.05 1.88 45.40
CA MET A 326 -19.04 0.42 45.31
C MET A 326 -17.78 -0.09 44.60
N GLN A 327 -17.31 -1.30 44.94
CA GLN A 327 -16.22 -1.92 44.19
C GLN A 327 -16.74 -2.47 42.85
N PRO A 328 -16.08 -2.16 41.73
CA PRO A 328 -16.46 -2.73 40.43
C PRO A 328 -16.29 -4.26 40.45
N PRO A 329 -17.14 -5.00 39.71
CA PRO A 329 -17.05 -6.46 39.65
C PRO A 329 -15.67 -6.92 39.14
N PRO A 330 -15.17 -8.08 39.61
CA PRO A 330 -13.90 -8.61 39.14
C PRO A 330 -14.01 -8.89 37.64
N MET A 331 -13.29 -8.10 36.83
CA MET A 331 -13.21 -8.32 35.39
C MET A 331 -12.51 -9.66 35.12
N LYS A 332 -12.91 -10.35 34.03
CA LYS A 332 -12.23 -11.56 33.54
C LYS A 332 -10.72 -11.28 33.40
N LYS A 333 -9.89 -12.33 33.52
CA LYS A 333 -8.43 -12.23 33.41
C LYS A 333 -8.05 -11.35 32.22
N ARG A 334 -7.30 -10.29 32.51
CA ARG A 334 -6.90 -9.31 31.51
C ARG A 334 -6.17 -9.98 30.35
N SER A 335 -6.56 -9.63 29.12
CA SER A 335 -5.77 -10.01 27.95
C SER A 335 -4.36 -9.40 28.05
N LEU A 336 -3.39 -9.98 27.33
CA LEU A 336 -2.01 -9.47 27.33
C LEU A 336 -1.95 -8.00 26.87
N PHE A 337 -2.84 -7.62 25.95
CA PHE A 337 -3.06 -6.26 25.48
C PHE A 337 -3.59 -5.33 26.60
N GLU A 338 -4.56 -5.77 27.40
CA GLU A 338 -5.04 -5.03 28.58
C GLU A 338 -3.97 -4.91 29.69
N ARG A 339 -3.03 -5.85 29.79
CA ARG A 339 -1.92 -5.78 30.75
C ARG A 339 -0.85 -4.76 30.33
N MET A 340 -0.74 -4.45 29.04
CA MET A 340 0.16 -3.42 28.51
C MET A 340 -0.45 -2.00 28.57
N LYS A 341 -1.77 -1.86 28.77
CA LYS A 341 -2.39 -0.57 29.08
C LYS A 341 -1.94 -0.11 30.46
N THR A 342 -0.87 0.69 30.50
CA THR A 342 -0.33 1.28 31.74
C THR A 342 -1.26 2.29 32.37
N THR A 343 -2.24 2.80 31.62
CA THR A 343 -3.10 3.90 32.03
C THR A 343 -4.56 3.47 31.94
N PRO A 344 -5.31 3.44 33.05
CA PRO A 344 -6.74 3.19 32.99
C PRO A 344 -7.45 4.30 32.19
N ALA A 345 -8.52 3.95 31.47
CA ALA A 345 -9.38 4.92 30.80
C ALA A 345 -9.92 5.92 31.85
N PHE A 346 -9.35 7.12 31.90
CA PHE A 346 -9.65 8.15 32.91
C PHE A 346 -10.81 9.08 32.51
N THR A 347 -11.48 8.80 31.40
CA THR A 347 -12.45 9.73 30.79
C THR A 347 -13.70 9.02 30.32
N ASP A 348 -14.83 9.69 30.50
CA ASP A 348 -16.18 9.37 30.03
C ASP A 348 -16.52 10.08 28.69
N ARG A 349 -15.59 10.88 28.15
CA ARG A 349 -15.81 11.76 26.99
C ARG A 349 -15.30 11.18 25.67
N TRP A 350 -15.42 9.86 25.50
CA TRP A 350 -15.06 9.21 24.24
C TRP A 350 -16.01 9.67 23.13
N THR A 351 -15.45 10.06 21.98
CA THR A 351 -16.23 10.45 20.81
C THR A 351 -16.32 9.34 19.77
N HIS A 352 -15.28 8.51 19.67
CA HIS A 352 -15.21 7.42 18.69
C HIS A 352 -14.53 6.18 19.28
N CYS A 353 -14.71 5.05 18.60
CA CYS A 353 -14.02 3.80 18.88
C CYS A 353 -13.35 3.28 17.60
N GLU A 354 -12.12 2.79 17.73
CA GLU A 354 -11.44 2.08 16.66
C GLU A 354 -12.22 0.81 16.27
N ILE A 355 -12.35 0.54 14.98
CA ILE A 355 -13.06 -0.64 14.49
C ILE A 355 -12.27 -1.91 14.85
N HIS A 356 -10.98 -1.91 14.52
CA HIS A 356 -10.04 -2.90 15.01
C HIS A 356 -8.60 -2.38 14.87
N PRO A 357 -7.74 -2.47 15.91
CA PRO A 357 -6.38 -1.92 15.87
C PRO A 357 -5.50 -2.45 14.73
N SER A 358 -5.79 -3.64 14.18
CA SER A 358 -5.04 -4.19 13.03
C SER A 358 -5.17 -3.37 11.75
N MET A 359 -6.19 -2.52 11.64
CA MET A 359 -6.50 -1.76 10.42
C MET A 359 -5.54 -0.61 10.16
N ILE A 360 -4.67 -0.30 11.13
CA ILE A 360 -3.54 0.62 10.96
C ILE A 360 -2.49 0.07 9.97
N LEU A 361 -2.44 -1.25 9.78
CA LEU A 361 -1.46 -1.90 8.92
C LEU A 361 -1.80 -1.69 7.44
N GLY A 362 -0.77 -1.55 6.61
CA GLY A 362 -0.91 -1.63 5.16
C GLY A 362 -0.96 -3.08 4.67
N ILE A 363 -1.30 -3.27 3.38
CA ILE A 363 -1.46 -4.58 2.74
C ILE A 363 -0.31 -5.55 3.08
N CYS A 364 0.95 -5.16 2.81
CA CYS A 364 2.09 -6.07 3.03
C CYS A 364 2.34 -6.38 4.52
N ALA A 365 2.08 -5.42 5.42
CA ALA A 365 2.27 -5.61 6.85
C ALA A 365 1.17 -6.50 7.46
N SER A 366 -0.05 -6.44 6.92
CA SER A 366 -1.18 -7.27 7.34
C SER A 366 -1.01 -8.77 7.06
N LEU A 367 -0.08 -9.13 6.15
CA LEU A 367 0.25 -10.51 5.80
C LEU A 367 1.26 -11.15 6.76
N ILE A 368 1.85 -10.35 7.65
CA ILE A 368 2.79 -10.81 8.67
C ILE A 368 1.98 -11.41 9.81
N PRO A 369 2.22 -12.67 10.21
CA PRO A 369 1.59 -13.23 11.41
C PRO A 369 2.24 -12.64 12.67
N PHE A 370 1.44 -12.33 13.69
CA PHE A 370 1.90 -11.76 14.97
C PHE A 370 2.92 -10.60 14.82
N PRO A 371 2.62 -9.55 14.03
CA PRO A 371 3.56 -8.45 13.78
C PRO A 371 3.86 -7.63 15.05
N ASP A 372 2.92 -7.61 16.00
CA ASP A 372 3.03 -7.02 17.34
C ASP A 372 4.05 -7.73 18.25
N HIS A 373 4.41 -8.98 17.94
CA HIS A 373 5.45 -9.74 18.65
C HIS A 373 6.85 -9.64 18.02
N ASN A 374 6.99 -8.89 16.92
CA ASN A 374 8.28 -8.68 16.25
C ASN A 374 8.88 -7.31 16.60
N GLN A 375 10.21 -7.22 16.51
CA GLN A 375 10.87 -5.92 16.50
C GLN A 375 10.45 -5.12 15.26
N SER A 376 10.07 -3.85 15.44
CA SER A 376 9.52 -2.96 14.38
C SER A 376 10.29 -2.98 13.04
N PRO A 377 11.64 -2.89 12.98
CA PRO A 377 12.37 -2.92 11.72
C PRO A 377 12.16 -4.20 10.90
N ARG A 378 11.91 -5.34 11.56
CA ARG A 378 11.69 -6.64 10.90
C ARG A 378 10.37 -6.66 10.13
N ASN A 379 9.33 -6.03 10.66
CA ASN A 379 8.05 -5.88 9.96
C ASN A 379 8.21 -5.04 8.69
N THR A 380 9.03 -3.99 8.74
CA THR A 380 9.37 -3.17 7.56
C THR A 380 10.14 -3.97 6.52
N TYR A 381 11.14 -4.74 6.95
CA TYR A 381 11.91 -5.63 6.07
C TYR A 381 11.01 -6.66 5.40
N GLN A 382 10.10 -7.29 6.14
CA GLN A 382 9.16 -8.21 5.55
C GLN A 382 8.24 -7.54 4.54
N SER A 383 7.74 -6.35 4.84
CA SER A 383 6.84 -5.62 3.94
C SER A 383 7.51 -5.30 2.59
N ALA A 384 8.83 -5.10 2.58
CA ALA A 384 9.61 -4.96 1.35
C ALA A 384 9.90 -6.30 0.67
N MET A 385 10.27 -7.33 1.44
CA MET A 385 10.61 -8.66 0.92
C MET A 385 9.42 -9.43 0.36
N GLY A 386 8.22 -9.27 0.94
CA GLY A 386 6.99 -9.90 0.45
C GLY A 386 6.66 -9.53 -1.00
N LYS A 387 7.11 -8.36 -1.49
CA LYS A 387 6.96 -7.94 -2.89
C LYS A 387 7.84 -8.74 -3.87
N GLN A 388 8.86 -9.41 -3.35
CA GLN A 388 9.77 -10.28 -4.11
C GLN A 388 9.35 -11.75 -4.06
N ALA A 389 8.29 -12.08 -3.32
CA ALA A 389 7.79 -13.44 -3.21
C ALA A 389 7.28 -13.96 -4.55
N MET A 390 7.40 -15.27 -4.74
CA MET A 390 6.89 -15.98 -5.92
C MET A 390 5.56 -16.65 -5.56
N GLY A 391 4.60 -16.54 -6.46
CA GLY A 391 3.25 -17.05 -6.25
C GLY A 391 2.42 -16.95 -7.52
N ILE A 392 1.11 -17.13 -7.38
CA ILE A 392 0.17 -16.85 -8.46
C ILE A 392 -0.23 -15.38 -8.36
N HIS A 393 0.18 -14.56 -9.34
CA HIS A 393 -0.17 -13.13 -9.36
C HIS A 393 -1.52 -12.86 -10.05
N ALA A 394 -1.92 -13.72 -11.00
CA ALA A 394 -3.21 -13.67 -11.69
C ALA A 394 -3.59 -15.06 -12.19
N THR A 395 -4.86 -15.45 -12.10
CA THR A 395 -5.33 -16.79 -12.54
C THR A 395 -5.23 -17.00 -14.05
N ASN A 396 -5.36 -15.93 -14.84
CA ASN A 396 -5.23 -15.96 -16.30
C ASN A 396 -3.79 -15.83 -16.80
N TYR A 397 -2.77 -16.07 -15.96
CA TYR A 397 -1.35 -15.96 -16.36
C TYR A 397 -1.00 -16.82 -17.59
N GLN A 398 -1.68 -17.95 -17.79
CA GLN A 398 -1.48 -18.83 -18.94
C GLN A 398 -1.83 -18.15 -20.27
N LEU A 399 -2.73 -17.16 -20.28
CA LEU A 399 -3.13 -16.42 -21.48
C LEU A 399 -2.34 -15.12 -21.66
N ARG A 400 -1.68 -14.63 -20.60
CA ARG A 400 -1.01 -13.33 -20.59
C ARG A 400 0.41 -13.40 -21.15
N MET A 401 0.78 -12.43 -21.99
CA MET A 401 2.13 -12.29 -22.58
C MET A 401 2.96 -11.21 -21.86
N ASP A 402 3.07 -11.32 -20.54
CA ASP A 402 3.87 -10.42 -19.71
C ASP A 402 5.38 -10.62 -19.95
N ILE A 403 6.21 -9.59 -19.70
CA ILE A 403 7.65 -9.61 -20.01
C ILE A 403 8.38 -10.71 -19.24
N THR A 404 8.15 -10.77 -17.93
CA THR A 404 8.68 -11.80 -17.04
C THR A 404 7.63 -12.13 -15.99
N SER A 405 7.43 -13.43 -15.74
CA SER A 405 6.52 -13.91 -14.71
C SER A 405 7.12 -15.14 -14.03
N ASN A 406 7.00 -15.23 -12.71
CA ASN A 406 7.41 -16.38 -11.93
C ASN A 406 6.19 -16.96 -11.22
N ILE A 407 5.90 -18.23 -11.48
CA ILE A 407 4.75 -18.95 -10.92
C ILE A 407 5.25 -20.16 -10.14
N LEU A 408 4.82 -20.30 -8.89
CA LEU A 408 5.14 -21.46 -8.07
C LEU A 408 4.36 -22.70 -8.54
N TYR A 409 4.96 -23.89 -8.49
CA TYR A 409 4.29 -25.14 -8.90
C TYR A 409 3.11 -25.48 -8.00
N TYR A 410 3.33 -25.47 -6.68
CA TYR A 410 2.35 -25.89 -5.68
C TYR A 410 2.20 -24.83 -4.59
N PRO A 411 1.64 -23.65 -4.89
CA PRO A 411 1.39 -22.64 -3.86
C PRO A 411 0.42 -23.17 -2.81
N GLN A 412 0.71 -22.93 -1.54
CA GLN A 412 -0.09 -23.43 -0.42
C GLN A 412 -0.63 -22.28 0.42
N LYS A 413 -1.86 -22.45 0.91
CA LYS A 413 -2.43 -21.58 1.94
C LYS A 413 -1.53 -21.64 3.18
N PRO A 414 -1.15 -20.50 3.77
CA PRO A 414 -0.41 -20.52 5.02
C PRO A 414 -1.28 -21.15 6.12
N LEU A 415 -0.70 -22.03 6.93
CA LEU A 415 -1.41 -22.67 8.06
C LEU A 415 -1.87 -21.66 9.13
N VAL A 416 -1.05 -20.63 9.29
CA VAL A 416 -1.24 -19.54 10.24
C VAL A 416 -1.60 -18.28 9.44
N THR A 417 -2.82 -17.80 9.59
CA THR A 417 -3.40 -16.72 8.77
C THR A 417 -3.83 -15.54 9.64
N THR A 418 -3.86 -14.35 9.05
CA THR A 418 -4.55 -13.21 9.67
C THR A 418 -5.94 -13.09 9.05
N LYS A 419 -6.93 -12.57 9.78
CA LYS A 419 -8.28 -12.36 9.24
C LYS A 419 -8.27 -11.49 7.97
N VAL A 420 -7.31 -10.55 7.88
CA VAL A 420 -7.14 -9.68 6.71
C VAL A 420 -6.81 -10.47 5.42
N MET A 421 -6.16 -11.63 5.51
CA MET A 421 -5.81 -12.44 4.34
C MET A 421 -7.03 -12.91 3.54
N GLU A 422 -8.18 -13.05 4.19
CA GLU A 422 -9.44 -13.41 3.54
C GLU A 422 -9.96 -12.30 2.62
N TYR A 423 -9.88 -11.05 3.06
CA TYR A 423 -10.27 -9.89 2.26
C TYR A 423 -9.28 -9.62 1.12
N LEU A 424 -7.98 -9.85 1.37
CA LEU A 424 -6.93 -9.70 0.35
C LEU A 424 -6.88 -10.86 -0.66
N LYS A 425 -7.72 -11.89 -0.50
CA LYS A 425 -7.73 -13.10 -1.32
C LYS A 425 -6.39 -13.84 -1.37
N PHE A 426 -5.62 -13.72 -0.29
CA PHE A 426 -4.30 -14.34 -0.18
C PHE A 426 -4.41 -15.86 0.04
N ARG A 427 -5.54 -16.35 0.56
CA ARG A 427 -5.82 -17.78 0.70
C ARG A 427 -6.06 -18.42 -0.67
N GLU A 428 -6.68 -17.70 -1.59
CA GLU A 428 -6.97 -18.16 -2.94
C GLU A 428 -5.75 -18.05 -3.86
N MET A 429 -4.91 -17.02 -3.67
CA MET A 429 -3.68 -16.82 -4.43
C MET A 429 -2.45 -16.67 -3.51
N PRO A 430 -1.95 -17.78 -2.94
CA PRO A 430 -0.81 -17.72 -2.03
C PRO A 430 0.54 -17.51 -2.75
N ALA A 431 1.49 -16.95 -2.00
CA ALA A 431 2.84 -16.65 -2.47
C ALA A 431 3.94 -17.41 -1.69
N GLY A 432 3.67 -18.68 -1.35
CA GLY A 432 4.60 -19.52 -0.60
C GLY A 432 4.15 -20.97 -0.45
N GLN A 433 4.92 -21.74 0.31
CA GLN A 433 4.60 -23.11 0.73
C GLN A 433 4.87 -23.25 2.22
N ASN A 434 4.09 -24.09 2.90
CA ASN A 434 4.41 -24.49 4.27
C ASN A 434 5.53 -25.54 4.19
N ALA A 435 6.60 -25.32 4.94
CA ALA A 435 7.75 -26.22 5.02
C ALA A 435 7.93 -26.67 6.48
N ILE A 436 8.40 -27.90 6.67
CA ILE A 436 8.80 -28.39 8.00
C ILE A 436 10.16 -27.77 8.32
N VAL A 437 10.19 -26.83 9.25
CA VAL A 437 11.41 -26.10 9.63
C VAL A 437 11.94 -26.62 10.96
N ALA A 438 13.23 -26.95 11.00
CA ALA A 438 13.95 -27.25 12.23
C ALA A 438 14.97 -26.14 12.55
N ILE A 439 15.10 -25.78 13.83
CA ILE A 439 16.07 -24.78 14.31
C ILE A 439 17.22 -25.52 14.97
N LEU A 440 18.30 -25.78 14.23
CA LEU A 440 19.40 -26.65 14.68
C LEU A 440 20.75 -26.17 14.15
N CYS A 441 21.80 -26.34 14.94
CA CYS A 441 23.17 -26.31 14.42
C CYS A 441 23.49 -27.68 13.80
N TYR A 442 23.58 -27.72 12.46
CA TYR A 442 23.79 -28.96 11.70
C TYR A 442 24.76 -28.73 10.55
N GLY A 443 25.78 -29.58 10.41
CA GLY A 443 26.76 -29.56 9.32
C GLY A 443 27.61 -28.29 9.16
N GLY A 444 27.38 -27.22 9.92
CA GLY A 444 28.09 -25.94 9.78
C GLY A 444 27.67 -25.08 8.58
N TYR A 445 26.93 -25.64 7.61
CA TYR A 445 26.51 -24.98 6.37
C TYR A 445 25.23 -24.14 6.48
N ASN A 446 24.74 -23.90 7.71
CA ASN A 446 23.63 -22.97 7.98
C ASN A 446 24.06 -21.74 8.81
N GLN A 447 25.36 -21.41 8.83
CA GLN A 447 25.88 -20.20 9.50
C GLN A 447 25.63 -18.92 8.68
N GLU A 448 25.69 -17.76 9.32
CA GLU A 448 25.63 -16.44 8.65
C GLU A 448 24.46 -16.27 7.67
N ASP A 449 23.25 -16.61 8.12
CA ASP A 449 22.00 -16.52 7.33
C ASP A 449 21.91 -17.48 6.15
N SER A 450 22.75 -18.51 6.09
CA SER A 450 22.52 -19.65 5.21
C SER A 450 21.51 -20.63 5.82
N ILE A 451 20.80 -21.35 4.95
CA ILE A 451 19.87 -22.42 5.32
C ILE A 451 20.31 -23.72 4.68
N ILE A 452 20.02 -24.83 5.36
CA ILE A 452 20.16 -26.17 4.79
C ILE A 452 18.78 -26.60 4.29
N MET A 453 18.70 -27.16 3.09
CA MET A 453 17.44 -27.62 2.50
C MET A 453 17.49 -29.12 2.18
N ASN A 454 16.34 -29.79 2.28
CA ASN A 454 16.19 -31.20 1.97
C ASN A 454 16.11 -31.44 0.46
N GLN A 455 17.15 -32.06 -0.12
CA GLN A 455 17.21 -32.44 -1.53
C GLN A 455 16.05 -33.35 -1.93
N SER A 456 15.68 -34.32 -1.09
CA SER A 456 14.56 -35.22 -1.40
C SER A 456 13.22 -34.47 -1.44
N GLY A 457 13.08 -33.39 -0.67
CA GLY A 457 11.94 -32.47 -0.76
C GLY A 457 11.94 -31.70 -2.09
N ILE A 458 13.09 -31.14 -2.48
CA ILE A 458 13.27 -30.46 -3.78
C ILE A 458 12.97 -31.39 -4.95
N ASP A 459 13.40 -32.65 -4.87
CA ASP A 459 13.16 -33.68 -5.88
C ASP A 459 11.66 -34.01 -6.04
N ARG A 460 10.91 -33.94 -4.94
CA ARG A 460 9.44 -34.09 -4.92
C ARG A 460 8.68 -32.84 -5.39
N GLY A 461 9.35 -31.70 -5.55
CA GLY A 461 8.76 -30.47 -6.06
C GLY A 461 8.67 -29.31 -5.08
N LEU A 462 9.32 -29.41 -3.92
CA LEU A 462 9.42 -28.31 -2.97
C LEU A 462 10.04 -27.07 -3.65
N PHE A 463 9.37 -25.94 -3.53
CA PHE A 463 9.70 -24.61 -4.06
C PHE A 463 10.05 -24.52 -5.56
N ARG A 464 9.67 -25.50 -6.38
CA ARG A 464 9.84 -25.41 -7.84
C ARG A 464 8.96 -24.31 -8.42
N SER A 465 9.50 -23.57 -9.39
CA SER A 465 8.77 -22.51 -10.08
C SER A 465 8.92 -22.58 -11.60
N PHE A 466 7.97 -22.01 -12.31
CA PHE A 466 8.06 -21.69 -13.73
C PHE A 466 8.44 -20.22 -13.87
N THR A 467 9.49 -19.96 -14.64
CA THR A 467 9.81 -18.62 -15.15
C THR A 467 9.34 -18.54 -16.59
N PHE A 468 8.42 -17.62 -16.86
CA PHE A 468 8.01 -17.22 -18.19
C PHE A 468 8.76 -15.95 -18.57
N ARG A 469 9.34 -15.93 -19.77
CA ARG A 469 9.91 -14.72 -20.37
C ARG A 469 9.36 -14.51 -21.77
N ASN A 470 8.90 -13.31 -22.05
CA ASN A 470 8.41 -12.93 -23.37
C ASN A 470 9.46 -12.14 -24.15
N TYR A 471 9.65 -12.52 -25.41
CA TYR A 471 10.45 -11.83 -26.41
C TYR A 471 9.49 -11.27 -27.46
N GLN A 472 9.58 -9.97 -27.74
CA GLN A 472 8.70 -9.33 -28.71
C GLN A 472 9.51 -8.59 -29.76
N ASP A 473 9.05 -8.67 -31.01
CA ASP A 473 9.59 -7.92 -32.13
C ASP A 473 8.46 -7.53 -33.09
N SER A 474 8.66 -6.47 -33.86
CA SER A 474 7.69 -5.99 -34.85
C SER A 474 8.41 -5.44 -36.07
N GLU A 475 7.79 -5.58 -37.24
CA GLU A 475 8.24 -4.95 -38.47
C GLU A 475 8.23 -3.43 -38.31
N LYS A 476 9.35 -2.76 -38.56
CA LYS A 476 9.41 -1.30 -38.59
C LYS A 476 9.52 -0.82 -40.02
N ARG A 477 8.80 0.26 -40.31
CA ARG A 477 8.96 1.02 -41.55
C ARG A 477 9.98 2.12 -41.33
N MET A 478 11.14 1.97 -41.96
CA MET A 478 12.20 2.97 -41.97
C MET A 478 12.10 3.76 -43.28
N GLY A 479 11.49 4.95 -43.22
CA GLY A 479 11.27 5.78 -44.41
C GLY A 479 10.23 5.21 -45.38
N VAL A 480 10.35 5.55 -46.66
CA VAL A 480 9.36 5.21 -47.72
C VAL A 480 9.59 3.83 -48.34
N LEU A 481 10.83 3.32 -48.32
CA LEU A 481 11.25 2.16 -49.14
C LEU A 481 11.77 0.96 -48.34
N SER A 482 12.29 1.13 -47.12
CA SER A 482 12.82 0.02 -46.32
C SER A 482 11.82 -0.41 -45.24
N VAL A 483 11.22 -1.58 -45.45
CA VAL A 483 10.38 -2.26 -44.47
C VAL A 483 11.16 -3.45 -43.95
N GLU A 484 11.34 -3.53 -42.64
CA GLU A 484 11.85 -4.75 -42.00
C GLU A 484 10.81 -5.87 -42.17
N THR A 485 11.24 -7.07 -42.55
CA THR A 485 10.34 -8.22 -42.73
C THR A 485 10.69 -9.33 -41.75
N ILE A 486 9.65 -9.94 -41.19
CA ILE A 486 9.78 -11.15 -40.38
C ILE A 486 9.71 -12.35 -41.32
N GLU A 487 10.86 -12.98 -41.51
CA GLU A 487 11.05 -14.15 -42.36
C GLU A 487 12.31 -14.90 -41.92
N ARG A 488 12.46 -16.13 -42.39
CA ARG A 488 13.67 -16.91 -42.13
C ARG A 488 14.84 -16.35 -42.98
N PRO A 489 15.93 -15.86 -42.35
CA PRO A 489 17.07 -15.34 -43.10
C PRO A 489 17.76 -16.43 -43.93
N ASP A 490 17.96 -16.17 -45.22
CA ASP A 490 18.73 -17.04 -46.11
C ASP A 490 20.22 -16.66 -46.09
N PRO A 491 21.15 -17.58 -45.77
CA PRO A 491 22.59 -17.34 -45.80
C PRO A 491 23.14 -16.84 -47.14
N GLN A 492 22.48 -17.12 -48.27
CA GLN A 492 22.93 -16.68 -49.59
C GLN A 492 22.67 -15.19 -49.83
N TYR A 493 21.53 -14.69 -49.33
CA TYR A 493 21.03 -13.34 -49.59
C TYR A 493 21.17 -12.38 -48.40
N THR A 494 21.54 -12.89 -47.21
CA THR A 494 21.57 -12.12 -45.97
C THR A 494 23.00 -11.97 -45.42
N ILE A 495 23.38 -10.75 -45.05
CA ILE A 495 24.65 -10.46 -44.38
C ILE A 495 24.51 -10.40 -42.87
N GLY A 496 25.60 -10.74 -42.18
CA GLY A 496 25.72 -10.53 -40.73
C GLY A 496 24.83 -11.44 -39.90
N LEU A 497 24.58 -12.67 -40.37
CA LEU A 497 23.90 -13.70 -39.59
C LEU A 497 24.52 -13.82 -38.20
N LYS A 498 23.67 -13.87 -37.18
CA LYS A 498 24.10 -14.06 -35.80
C LYS A 498 24.67 -15.47 -35.61
N HIS A 499 25.57 -15.60 -34.64
CA HIS A 499 26.14 -16.88 -34.23
C HIS A 499 25.13 -17.70 -33.40
N GLY A 500 24.06 -18.14 -34.06
CA GLY A 500 22.93 -18.84 -33.47
C GLY A 500 22.32 -19.87 -34.42
N SER A 501 21.46 -20.74 -33.89
CA SER A 501 20.76 -21.74 -34.71
C SER A 501 19.46 -21.16 -35.28
N TYR A 502 19.35 -21.13 -36.62
CA TYR A 502 18.14 -20.76 -37.35
C TYR A 502 17.29 -21.99 -37.74
N HIS A 503 17.78 -23.20 -37.48
CA HIS A 503 17.12 -24.44 -37.88
C HIS A 503 15.78 -24.68 -37.17
N LYS A 504 15.57 -24.05 -36.01
CA LYS A 504 14.35 -24.17 -35.21
C LYS A 504 13.23 -23.22 -35.64
N LEU A 505 13.50 -22.31 -36.57
CA LEU A 505 12.49 -21.41 -37.14
C LEU A 505 11.60 -22.15 -38.13
N GLY A 506 10.31 -21.83 -38.12
CA GLY A 506 9.37 -22.20 -39.16
C GLY A 506 9.64 -21.49 -40.49
N GLU A 507 8.82 -21.79 -41.49
CA GLU A 507 8.87 -21.14 -42.80
C GLU A 507 8.51 -19.64 -42.72
N ASP A 508 7.68 -19.27 -41.75
CA ASP A 508 7.29 -17.89 -41.43
C ASP A 508 8.40 -17.11 -40.70
N GLY A 509 9.54 -17.73 -40.43
CA GLY A 509 10.63 -17.11 -39.68
C GLY A 509 10.38 -17.02 -38.17
N VAL A 510 9.36 -17.69 -37.63
CA VAL A 510 9.07 -17.69 -36.20
C VAL A 510 9.25 -19.08 -35.62
N ILE A 511 9.73 -19.18 -34.39
CA ILE A 511 9.90 -20.47 -33.72
C ILE A 511 8.55 -21.13 -33.39
N ILE A 512 8.49 -22.46 -33.47
CA ILE A 512 7.25 -23.21 -33.23
C ILE A 512 7.07 -23.51 -31.73
N PRO A 513 5.86 -23.35 -31.15
CA PRO A 513 5.55 -23.78 -29.79
C PRO A 513 5.89 -25.25 -29.51
N GLY A 514 6.36 -25.55 -28.31
CA GLY A 514 6.77 -26.88 -27.87
C GLY A 514 8.23 -27.23 -28.11
N ILE A 515 8.96 -26.49 -28.95
CA ILE A 515 10.37 -26.74 -29.22
C ILE A 515 11.24 -26.35 -28.02
N ALA A 516 12.21 -27.21 -27.69
CA ALA A 516 13.25 -26.92 -26.71
C ALA A 516 14.29 -25.93 -27.27
N VAL A 517 14.56 -24.87 -26.52
CA VAL A 517 15.49 -23.79 -26.88
C VAL A 517 16.58 -23.62 -25.84
N SER A 518 17.77 -23.29 -26.32
CA SER A 518 18.97 -23.04 -25.54
C SER A 518 19.62 -21.73 -25.96
N GLY A 519 20.48 -21.21 -25.09
CA GLY A 519 21.19 -19.96 -25.33
C GLY A 519 21.84 -19.88 -26.71
N GLY A 520 21.59 -18.79 -27.43
CA GLY A 520 22.05 -18.59 -28.80
C GLY A 520 21.08 -19.03 -29.89
N ASP A 521 20.00 -19.76 -29.57
CA ASP A 521 18.96 -20.07 -30.56
C ASP A 521 18.20 -18.80 -30.99
N ILE A 522 17.83 -18.75 -32.27
CA ILE A 522 17.05 -17.65 -32.84
C ILE A 522 15.56 -17.94 -32.63
N LEU A 523 14.84 -16.96 -32.07
CA LEU A 523 13.41 -17.08 -31.77
C LEU A 523 12.54 -16.43 -32.85
N ILE A 524 12.99 -15.29 -33.37
CA ILE A 524 12.30 -14.53 -34.41
C ILE A 524 13.33 -14.15 -35.47
N GLY A 525 13.20 -14.75 -36.65
CA GLY A 525 13.92 -14.41 -37.86
C GLY A 525 13.45 -13.06 -38.38
N LYS A 526 14.37 -12.13 -38.60
CA LYS A 526 14.05 -10.79 -39.06
C LYS A 526 15.16 -10.20 -39.89
N VAL A 527 14.81 -9.61 -41.02
CA VAL A 527 15.76 -8.99 -41.93
C VAL A 527 15.40 -7.55 -42.23
N THR A 528 16.42 -6.77 -42.58
CA THR A 528 16.27 -5.39 -43.08
C THR A 528 16.91 -5.29 -44.46
N PRO A 529 16.21 -4.74 -45.47
CA PRO A 529 16.82 -4.50 -46.76
C PRO A 529 17.93 -3.45 -46.64
N LEU A 530 19.07 -3.70 -47.29
CA LEU A 530 20.19 -2.76 -47.31
C LEU A 530 19.89 -1.58 -48.24
N PRO A 531 20.25 -0.34 -47.86
CA PRO A 531 20.12 0.79 -48.77
C PRO A 531 21.04 0.62 -50.00
N PRO A 532 20.60 1.06 -51.19
CA PRO A 532 21.37 0.91 -52.43
C PRO A 532 22.73 1.65 -52.38
N ASP A 533 22.83 2.74 -51.61
CA ASP A 533 24.03 3.59 -51.52
C ASP A 533 25.21 2.92 -50.79
N VAL A 534 24.99 1.85 -50.03
CA VAL A 534 26.03 1.15 -49.25
C VAL A 534 26.85 0.18 -50.13
N ALA A 535 26.51 0.04 -51.42
CA ALA A 535 27.25 -0.77 -52.40
C ALA A 535 28.64 -0.21 -52.74
N MET A 536 28.94 1.05 -52.41
CA MET A 536 30.16 1.77 -52.85
C MET A 536 31.43 1.48 -52.02
N LEU A 537 31.36 0.69 -50.94
CA LEU A 537 32.49 0.48 -49.99
C LEU A 537 33.24 -0.86 -50.16
N GLY A 538 33.13 -1.50 -51.33
CA GLY A 538 34.18 -2.39 -51.87
C GLY A 538 34.42 -3.76 -51.23
N GLN A 539 33.52 -4.27 -50.37
CA GLN A 539 33.63 -5.63 -49.80
C GLN A 539 32.31 -6.40 -49.86
N ARG A 540 31.67 -6.52 -51.04
CA ARG A 540 30.40 -7.28 -51.17
C ARG A 540 30.30 -8.09 -52.46
N SER A 541 29.63 -9.24 -52.36
CA SER A 541 29.07 -9.99 -53.48
C SER A 541 27.68 -9.43 -53.84
N ASP A 542 27.38 -9.30 -55.14
CA ASP A 542 26.16 -8.66 -55.69
C ASP A 542 24.84 -9.36 -55.28
N THR A 543 24.91 -10.54 -54.67
CA THR A 543 23.77 -11.36 -54.25
C THR A 543 23.22 -11.02 -52.86
N GLN A 544 23.93 -10.22 -52.06
CA GLN A 544 23.58 -9.98 -50.66
C GLN A 544 22.77 -8.70 -50.47
N ILE A 545 21.45 -8.86 -50.34
CA ILE A 545 20.45 -7.77 -50.38
C ILE A 545 19.96 -7.39 -48.97
N ASN A 546 19.95 -8.35 -48.05
CA ASN A 546 19.35 -8.21 -46.72
C ASN A 546 20.41 -8.23 -45.62
N ARG A 547 20.10 -7.62 -44.47
CA ARG A 547 20.89 -7.72 -43.23
C ARG A 547 20.06 -8.37 -42.14
N ASP A 548 20.68 -9.29 -41.41
CA ASP A 548 20.03 -9.95 -40.29
C ASP A 548 19.93 -9.05 -39.05
N ILE A 549 18.71 -8.94 -38.50
CA ILE A 549 18.40 -8.27 -37.24
C ILE A 549 17.55 -9.16 -36.30
N SER A 550 17.59 -10.48 -36.49
CA SER A 550 16.80 -11.48 -35.77
C SER A 550 16.91 -11.40 -34.25
N THR A 551 15.86 -11.77 -33.52
CA THR A 551 15.86 -11.80 -32.05
C THR A 551 16.35 -13.16 -31.53
N MET A 552 17.38 -13.12 -30.68
CA MET A 552 18.10 -14.27 -30.12
C MET A 552 17.73 -14.52 -28.65
N LEU A 553 17.67 -15.79 -28.24
CA LEU A 553 17.59 -16.18 -26.84
C LEU A 553 18.91 -15.87 -26.11
N ARG A 554 18.81 -15.35 -24.89
CA ARG A 554 19.98 -15.03 -24.05
C ARG A 554 20.80 -16.30 -23.77
N TYR A 555 22.12 -16.19 -23.82
CA TYR A 555 23.02 -17.35 -23.68
C TYR A 555 22.85 -18.15 -22.37
N ALA A 556 22.52 -17.47 -21.26
CA ALA A 556 22.32 -18.12 -19.96
C ALA A 556 20.93 -18.74 -19.78
N GLU A 557 20.05 -18.67 -20.79
CA GLU A 557 18.67 -19.11 -20.69
C GLU A 557 18.43 -20.37 -21.51
N ILE A 558 17.68 -21.29 -20.90
CA ILE A 558 17.20 -22.53 -21.51
C ILE A 558 15.71 -22.66 -21.23
N GLY A 559 14.95 -23.34 -22.07
CA GLY A 559 13.54 -23.56 -21.83
C GLY A 559 12.81 -24.15 -23.03
N TYR A 560 11.48 -24.08 -22.97
CA TYR A 560 10.60 -24.50 -24.04
C TYR A 560 9.81 -23.30 -24.54
N VAL A 561 9.59 -23.24 -25.85
CA VAL A 561 8.64 -22.27 -26.41
C VAL A 561 7.25 -22.67 -25.94
N ASP A 562 6.61 -21.78 -25.21
CA ASP A 562 5.34 -22.05 -24.55
C ASP A 562 4.17 -21.58 -25.41
N GLN A 563 4.24 -20.34 -25.88
CA GLN A 563 3.24 -19.76 -26.76
C GLN A 563 3.86 -18.73 -27.70
N VAL A 564 3.36 -18.69 -28.93
CA VAL A 564 3.71 -17.68 -29.92
C VAL A 564 2.44 -16.95 -30.33
N LEU A 565 2.48 -15.63 -30.29
CA LEU A 565 1.39 -14.75 -30.67
C LEU A 565 1.84 -13.92 -31.86
N LEU A 566 1.09 -14.04 -32.96
CA LEU A 566 1.25 -13.28 -34.18
C LEU A 566 0.08 -12.30 -34.27
N GLY A 567 0.36 -11.05 -34.61
CA GLY A 567 -0.69 -10.05 -34.84
C GLY A 567 -0.22 -8.93 -35.75
N SER A 568 -1.11 -7.99 -36.04
CA SER A 568 -0.80 -6.75 -36.74
C SER A 568 -1.05 -5.55 -35.83
N ASN A 569 -0.15 -4.58 -35.89
CA ASN A 569 -0.32 -3.30 -35.21
C ASN A 569 -1.34 -2.43 -35.98
N GLN A 570 -1.72 -1.29 -35.41
CA GLN A 570 -2.61 -0.30 -36.05
C GLN A 570 -2.08 0.19 -37.42
N GLU A 571 -0.78 0.09 -37.67
CA GLU A 571 -0.12 0.45 -38.92
C GLU A 571 -0.03 -0.71 -39.94
N ASN A 572 -0.75 -1.82 -39.70
CA ASN A 572 -0.68 -3.07 -40.47
C ASN A 572 0.72 -3.72 -40.53
N ALA A 573 1.65 -3.32 -39.65
CA ALA A 573 2.93 -3.98 -39.48
C ALA A 573 2.78 -5.24 -38.63
N LYS A 574 3.38 -6.36 -39.05
CA LYS A 574 3.33 -7.60 -38.27
C LYS A 574 4.13 -7.44 -36.97
N PHE A 575 3.59 -7.97 -35.88
CA PHE A 575 4.31 -8.11 -34.62
C PHE A 575 4.21 -9.54 -34.11
N VAL A 576 5.26 -9.98 -33.44
CA VAL A 576 5.42 -11.33 -32.93
C VAL A 576 5.83 -11.26 -31.48
N LYS A 577 5.17 -12.07 -30.65
CA LYS A 577 5.53 -12.27 -29.25
C LYS A 577 5.75 -13.75 -29.01
N VAL A 578 6.95 -14.12 -28.53
CA VAL A 578 7.35 -15.49 -28.23
C VAL A 578 7.55 -15.60 -26.73
N ARG A 579 6.71 -16.38 -26.06
CA ARG A 579 6.84 -16.70 -24.64
C ARG A 579 7.62 -18.00 -24.48
N ILE A 580 8.69 -17.94 -23.69
CA ILE A 580 9.49 -19.10 -23.30
C ILE A 580 9.17 -19.42 -21.84
N ARG A 581 8.91 -20.70 -21.56
CA ARG A 581 8.74 -21.25 -20.22
C ARG A 581 9.99 -22.02 -19.84
N SER A 582 10.48 -21.76 -18.63
CA SER A 582 11.63 -22.46 -18.07
C SER A 582 11.31 -22.90 -16.65
N THR A 583 11.65 -24.13 -16.30
CA THR A 583 11.52 -24.61 -14.92
C THR A 583 12.74 -24.16 -14.11
N ARG A 584 12.50 -23.67 -12.90
CA ARG A 584 13.52 -23.34 -11.92
C ARG A 584 13.34 -24.28 -10.73
N ILE A 585 14.37 -25.07 -10.48
CA ILE A 585 14.47 -25.95 -9.31
C ILE A 585 15.37 -25.21 -8.31
N PRO A 586 15.03 -25.20 -7.01
CA PRO A 586 15.88 -24.60 -5.99
C PRO A 586 17.31 -25.14 -6.03
N GLU A 587 18.30 -24.23 -6.06
CA GLU A 587 19.72 -24.54 -6.08
C GLU A 587 20.48 -23.78 -4.97
N ILE A 588 21.72 -24.21 -4.69
CA ILE A 588 22.60 -23.52 -3.74
C ILE A 588 22.78 -22.06 -4.17
N GLY A 589 22.59 -21.13 -3.22
CA GLY A 589 22.61 -19.69 -3.48
C GLY A 589 21.23 -19.06 -3.71
N ASP A 590 20.19 -19.85 -3.97
CA ASP A 590 18.81 -19.35 -4.05
C ASP A 590 18.34 -18.81 -2.70
N LYS A 591 17.48 -17.80 -2.77
CA LYS A 591 17.07 -16.98 -1.63
C LYS A 591 15.66 -17.34 -1.17
N PHE A 592 15.54 -17.62 0.11
CA PHE A 592 14.28 -17.90 0.80
C PHE A 592 14.11 -16.94 1.98
N ALA A 593 12.88 -16.67 2.37
CA ALA A 593 12.61 -15.86 3.55
C ALA A 593 11.35 -16.35 4.28
N SER A 594 11.36 -16.28 5.60
CA SER A 594 10.13 -16.41 6.39
C SER A 594 9.28 -15.14 6.27
N ARG A 595 8.10 -15.13 6.90
CA ARG A 595 7.25 -13.94 7.02
C ARG A 595 7.70 -12.96 8.11
N HIS A 596 8.87 -13.15 8.70
CA HIS A 596 9.39 -12.33 9.81
C HIS A 596 10.63 -11.52 9.43
N GLY A 597 10.83 -11.26 8.15
CA GLY A 597 11.95 -10.47 7.67
C GLY A 597 13.31 -11.16 7.84
N GLN A 598 13.31 -12.49 7.74
CA GLN A 598 14.49 -13.33 7.86
C GLN A 598 14.77 -14.01 6.54
N LYS A 599 15.69 -13.43 5.78
CA LYS A 599 16.15 -13.94 4.50
C LYS A 599 17.38 -14.81 4.69
N GLY A 600 17.45 -15.92 3.97
CA GLY A 600 18.63 -16.74 3.88
C GLY A 600 18.84 -17.34 2.50
N THR A 601 20.06 -17.76 2.22
CA THR A 601 20.43 -18.46 0.99
C THR A 601 20.62 -19.94 1.27
N ILE A 602 20.27 -20.81 0.32
CA ILE A 602 20.62 -22.24 0.45
C ILE A 602 22.16 -22.36 0.49
N GLY A 603 22.69 -22.80 1.63
CA GLY A 603 24.12 -23.04 1.82
C GLY A 603 24.54 -24.45 1.41
N MET A 604 23.69 -25.43 1.72
CA MET A 604 23.90 -26.84 1.34
C MET A 604 22.54 -27.54 1.19
N VAL A 605 22.52 -28.58 0.36
CA VAL A 605 21.39 -29.51 0.22
C VAL A 605 21.80 -30.90 0.70
N TYR A 606 20.98 -31.52 1.55
CA TYR A 606 21.20 -32.90 2.02
C TYR A 606 20.03 -33.78 1.62
N ARG A 607 20.31 -35.05 1.33
CA ARG A 607 19.25 -36.04 1.09
C ARG A 607 18.60 -36.46 2.40
N GLN A 608 17.42 -37.06 2.30
CA GLN A 608 16.62 -37.47 3.45
C GLN A 608 17.39 -38.39 4.43
N GLU A 609 18.26 -39.26 3.92
CA GLU A 609 19.12 -40.15 4.72
C GLU A 609 20.16 -39.41 5.58
N ASP A 610 20.61 -38.24 5.14
CA ASP A 610 21.62 -37.43 5.83
C ASP A 610 21.00 -36.36 6.74
N MET A 611 19.68 -36.26 6.76
CA MET A 611 18.95 -35.25 7.54
C MET A 611 18.56 -35.81 8.92
N PRO A 612 18.51 -34.95 9.96
CA PRO A 612 18.02 -35.37 11.26
C PRO A 612 16.53 -35.70 11.20
N PHE A 613 16.09 -36.71 11.94
CA PHE A 613 14.69 -37.18 11.94
C PHE A 613 14.12 -37.27 13.35
N THR A 614 12.82 -37.06 13.51
CA THR A 614 12.12 -37.22 14.80
C THR A 614 11.86 -38.69 15.12
N ARG A 615 11.42 -39.00 16.35
CA ARG A 615 10.98 -40.36 16.72
C ARG A 615 9.87 -40.91 15.82
N GLU A 616 9.04 -40.03 15.27
CA GLU A 616 7.94 -40.36 14.36
C GLU A 616 8.42 -40.57 12.91
N GLY A 617 9.72 -40.35 12.63
CA GLY A 617 10.29 -40.43 11.29
C GLY A 617 10.07 -39.17 10.45
N ILE A 618 9.66 -38.06 11.06
CA ILE A 618 9.49 -36.77 10.37
C ILE A 618 10.87 -36.16 10.13
N ILE A 619 11.09 -35.68 8.91
CA ILE A 619 12.37 -35.10 8.47
C ILE A 619 12.11 -33.66 8.02
N PRO A 620 12.91 -32.68 8.47
CA PRO A 620 12.68 -31.29 8.11
C PRO A 620 12.99 -31.03 6.64
N ASP A 621 12.23 -30.11 6.04
CA ASP A 621 12.47 -29.58 4.71
C ASP A 621 13.59 -28.52 4.72
N ILE A 622 13.64 -27.72 5.80
CA ILE A 622 14.60 -26.64 5.97
C ILE A 622 15.18 -26.69 7.39
N ILE A 623 16.49 -26.50 7.52
CA ILE A 623 17.16 -26.29 8.81
C ILE A 623 17.74 -24.88 8.86
N ILE A 624 17.32 -24.10 9.85
CA ILE A 624 17.84 -22.78 10.15
C ILE A 624 18.70 -22.80 11.41
N ASN A 625 19.62 -21.85 11.53
CA ASN A 625 20.52 -21.78 12.67
C ASN A 625 19.91 -21.03 13.86
N PRO A 626 20.01 -21.58 15.09
CA PRO A 626 19.53 -20.94 16.31
C PRO A 626 20.08 -19.52 16.55
N HIS A 627 21.34 -19.24 16.18
CA HIS A 627 21.97 -17.93 16.36
C HIS A 627 21.26 -16.80 15.59
N ALA A 628 20.43 -17.17 14.62
CA ALA A 628 19.66 -16.24 13.82
C ALA A 628 18.46 -15.63 14.57
N ILE A 629 18.07 -16.15 15.75
CA ILE A 629 16.90 -15.71 16.51
C ILE A 629 17.22 -14.62 17.56
N PRO A 630 18.22 -14.77 18.48
CA PRO A 630 18.42 -13.81 19.57
C PRO A 630 18.76 -12.40 19.10
N SER A 631 19.63 -12.27 18.10
CA SER A 631 20.04 -10.98 17.53
C SER A 631 18.93 -10.26 16.76
N ARG A 632 17.95 -11.02 16.24
CA ARG A 632 16.84 -10.50 15.43
C ARG A 632 15.57 -10.24 16.22
N MET A 633 15.44 -10.87 17.39
CA MET A 633 14.28 -10.79 18.26
C MET A 633 12.96 -11.04 17.52
N THR A 634 12.96 -11.98 16.57
CA THR A 634 11.79 -12.37 15.76
C THR A 634 10.97 -13.42 16.51
N ILE A 635 10.39 -13.05 17.66
CA ILE A 635 9.61 -13.96 18.50
C ILE A 635 8.36 -14.44 17.76
N GLY A 636 7.74 -13.59 16.93
CA GLY A 636 6.60 -13.96 16.09
C GLY A 636 6.86 -15.19 15.23
N HIS A 637 8.10 -15.40 14.75
CA HIS A 637 8.46 -16.59 13.97
C HIS A 637 8.31 -17.88 14.80
N LEU A 638 8.73 -17.85 16.08
CA LEU A 638 8.58 -19.00 16.96
C LEU A 638 7.12 -19.28 17.30
N ILE A 639 6.32 -18.22 17.49
CA ILE A 639 4.88 -18.35 17.74
C ILE A 639 4.17 -18.90 16.49
N GLU A 640 4.54 -18.44 15.29
CA GLU A 640 4.06 -18.99 14.01
C GLU A 640 4.33 -20.49 13.90
N CYS A 641 5.54 -20.95 14.24
CA CYS A 641 5.87 -22.37 14.23
C CYS A 641 5.02 -23.19 15.23
N LEU A 642 4.80 -22.68 16.45
CA LEU A 642 3.97 -23.34 17.45
C LEU A 642 2.52 -23.42 17.01
N MET A 643 1.96 -22.31 16.54
CA MET A 643 0.58 -22.24 16.05
C MET A 643 0.40 -23.13 14.83
N GLY A 644 1.34 -23.10 13.88
CA GLY A 644 1.30 -23.94 12.67
C GLY A 644 1.32 -25.42 13.01
N LYS A 645 2.13 -25.84 13.99
CA LYS A 645 2.12 -27.22 14.47
C LYS A 645 0.77 -27.60 15.09
N LEU A 646 0.21 -26.76 15.95
CA LEU A 646 -1.10 -27.00 16.55
C LEU A 646 -2.21 -27.07 15.48
N SER A 647 -2.15 -26.20 14.46
CA SER A 647 -3.09 -26.19 13.33
C SER A 647 -3.08 -27.49 12.53
N VAL A 648 -1.89 -28.05 12.28
CA VAL A 648 -1.77 -29.35 11.58
C VAL A 648 -2.35 -30.49 12.42
N LEU A 649 -2.12 -30.49 13.74
CA LEU A 649 -2.60 -31.55 14.63
C LEU A 649 -4.12 -31.50 14.84
N THR A 650 -4.68 -30.29 14.94
CA THR A 650 -6.12 -30.09 15.18
C THR A 650 -6.95 -30.07 13.90
N GLY A 651 -6.31 -29.86 12.74
CA GLY A 651 -6.99 -29.65 11.45
C GLY A 651 -7.62 -28.25 11.29
N ASN A 652 -7.43 -27.35 12.27
CA ASN A 652 -7.97 -26.00 12.25
C ASN A 652 -6.92 -24.99 11.78
N GLU A 653 -7.35 -23.95 11.06
CA GLU A 653 -6.46 -22.84 10.71
C GLU A 653 -6.10 -22.00 11.94
N GLY A 654 -4.85 -21.56 12.02
CA GLY A 654 -4.37 -20.77 13.15
C GLY A 654 -4.57 -19.27 12.92
N ASP A 655 -5.27 -18.59 13.84
CA ASP A 655 -5.40 -17.13 13.83
C ASP A 655 -4.14 -16.47 14.39
N ALA A 656 -3.49 -15.65 13.58
CA ALA A 656 -2.33 -14.82 13.93
C ALA A 656 -2.58 -13.33 13.70
N THR A 657 -3.85 -12.92 13.73
CA THR A 657 -4.24 -11.52 13.68
C THR A 657 -3.58 -10.77 14.85
N PRO A 658 -2.94 -9.62 14.61
CA PRO A 658 -2.31 -8.83 15.67
C PRO A 658 -3.33 -8.31 16.67
N PHE A 659 -2.87 -8.03 17.89
CA PHE A 659 -3.68 -7.47 18.97
C PHE A 659 -4.86 -8.38 19.40
N THR A 660 -4.67 -9.69 19.30
CA THR A 660 -5.64 -10.68 19.77
C THR A 660 -5.26 -11.25 21.13
N ASP A 661 -6.20 -11.98 21.74
CA ASP A 661 -6.02 -12.60 23.04
C ASP A 661 -5.25 -13.94 22.99
N VAL A 662 -4.76 -14.35 21.81
CA VAL A 662 -4.03 -15.61 21.65
C VAL A 662 -2.70 -15.53 22.38
N THR A 663 -2.54 -16.34 23.43
CA THR A 663 -1.30 -16.37 24.22
C THR A 663 -0.45 -17.61 23.95
N VAL A 664 0.86 -17.48 24.16
CA VAL A 664 1.80 -18.61 24.03
C VAL A 664 1.49 -19.69 25.08
N GLU A 665 0.99 -19.31 26.26
CA GLU A 665 0.56 -20.24 27.31
C GLU A 665 -0.60 -21.11 26.86
N ASP A 666 -1.61 -20.53 26.22
CA ASP A 666 -2.76 -21.28 25.71
C ASP A 666 -2.34 -22.24 24.59
N LEU A 667 -1.50 -21.77 23.66
CA LEU A 667 -0.91 -22.64 22.63
C LEU A 667 -0.11 -23.80 23.24
N SER A 668 0.65 -23.51 24.29
CA SER A 668 1.48 -24.49 24.98
C SER A 668 0.64 -25.56 25.69
N LYS A 669 -0.50 -25.17 26.24
CA LYS A 669 -1.46 -26.09 26.87
C LYS A 669 -2.12 -26.98 25.82
N ASN A 670 -2.64 -26.40 24.75
CA ASN A 670 -3.31 -27.14 23.67
C ASN A 670 -2.35 -28.13 23.00
N LEU A 671 -1.08 -27.74 22.80
CA LEU A 671 -0.07 -28.63 22.23
C LEU A 671 0.27 -29.81 23.16
N ARG A 672 0.24 -29.58 24.48
CA ARG A 672 0.44 -30.63 25.48
C ARG A 672 -0.72 -31.62 25.50
N GLU A 673 -1.95 -31.14 25.29
CA GLU A 673 -3.15 -31.99 25.17
C GLU A 673 -3.07 -32.93 23.95
N GLN A 674 -2.38 -32.51 22.89
CA GLN A 674 -2.08 -33.35 21.71
C GLN A 674 -0.91 -34.34 21.91
N GLY A 675 -0.36 -34.45 23.12
CA GLY A 675 0.73 -35.39 23.43
C GLY A 675 2.14 -34.92 23.08
N TYR A 676 2.29 -33.70 22.55
CA TYR A 676 3.59 -33.11 22.25
C TYR A 676 4.15 -32.30 23.44
N HIS A 677 5.42 -31.89 23.35
CA HIS A 677 5.99 -30.99 24.34
C HIS A 677 5.35 -29.60 24.23
N SER A 678 5.01 -28.99 25.37
CA SER A 678 4.28 -27.71 25.44
C SER A 678 4.98 -26.57 24.69
N ARG A 679 6.31 -26.55 24.73
CA ARG A 679 7.15 -25.56 24.01
C ARG A 679 7.47 -25.92 22.54
N GLY A 680 6.83 -26.92 21.95
CA GLY A 680 7.09 -27.34 20.56
C GLY A 680 8.40 -28.11 20.35
N LEU A 681 9.05 -28.55 21.44
CA LEU A 681 10.27 -29.34 21.39
C LEU A 681 10.02 -30.78 20.97
N GLU A 682 10.97 -31.33 20.22
CA GLU A 682 10.99 -32.73 19.83
C GLU A 682 12.40 -33.31 19.93
N VAL A 683 12.47 -34.60 20.27
CA VAL A 683 13.72 -35.36 20.23
C VAL A 683 14.00 -35.75 18.78
N MET A 684 15.20 -35.41 18.30
CA MET A 684 15.67 -35.75 16.96
C MET A 684 16.95 -36.58 17.01
N TYR A 685 17.10 -37.48 16.04
CA TYR A 685 18.23 -38.39 15.89
C TYR A 685 19.12 -37.94 14.73
N ASN A 686 20.42 -38.16 14.85
CA ASN A 686 21.36 -37.94 13.75
C ASN A 686 21.25 -39.08 12.72
N ALA A 687 21.65 -38.82 11.47
CA ALA A 687 21.70 -39.81 10.39
C ALA A 687 22.50 -41.09 10.77
N GLU A 688 23.54 -40.96 11.60
CA GLU A 688 24.35 -42.07 12.11
C GLU A 688 23.67 -42.91 13.22
N GLY A 689 22.41 -42.63 13.58
CA GLY A 689 21.65 -43.39 14.58
C GLY A 689 22.09 -43.16 16.04
N ARG A 690 23.06 -42.28 16.29
CA ARG A 690 23.45 -41.86 17.64
C ARG A 690 22.46 -40.84 18.19
N ASN A 691 22.02 -41.06 19.44
CA ASN A 691 21.34 -40.03 20.21
C ASN A 691 22.25 -38.81 20.30
N ARG A 692 21.79 -37.65 19.83
CA ARG A 692 22.35 -36.41 20.34
C ARG A 692 21.88 -36.30 21.80
N GLU A 693 22.78 -36.53 22.75
CA GLU A 693 22.56 -36.20 24.17
C GLU A 693 22.32 -34.70 24.41
N GLY A 694 22.48 -33.87 23.37
CA GLY A 694 21.85 -32.56 23.26
C GLY A 694 20.47 -32.64 22.62
N GLY A 695 19.48 -33.19 23.33
CA GLY A 695 18.09 -32.79 23.10
C GLY A 695 18.00 -31.31 23.42
N LEU A 696 18.12 -30.44 22.41
CA LEU A 696 18.30 -29.02 22.67
C LEU A 696 16.97 -28.36 23.02
N ARG A 697 16.75 -28.36 24.34
CA ARG A 697 16.07 -27.38 25.19
C ARG A 697 15.67 -26.08 24.46
N PHE A 698 14.37 -25.84 24.29
CA PHE A 698 13.82 -24.51 24.04
C PHE A 698 13.99 -23.74 25.36
N GLY A 699 14.93 -22.79 25.40
CA GLY A 699 14.86 -21.69 26.36
C GLY A 699 15.53 -21.87 27.72
N GLU A 700 16.76 -22.40 27.78
CA GLU A 700 17.71 -21.96 28.82
C GLU A 700 19.02 -21.51 28.15
N MET A 701 19.28 -20.21 28.23
CA MET A 701 20.66 -19.71 28.23
C MET A 701 21.23 -20.10 29.60
N GLU A 702 22.13 -21.08 29.65
CA GLU A 702 23.04 -21.17 30.78
C GLU A 702 23.94 -19.93 30.74
N ARG A 703 23.89 -19.14 31.82
CA ARG A 703 24.89 -18.13 32.13
C ARG A 703 26.19 -18.86 32.43
N ASP A 704 27.22 -18.59 31.64
CA ASP A 704 28.58 -18.46 32.14
C ASP A 704 28.99 -16.98 32.03
#